data_AF-A0A399HB10-F1
#
_entry.id   AF-A0A399HB10-F1
#
_cell.length_a   1.000
_cell.length_b   1.000
_cell.length_c   1.000
_cell.angle_alpha   90.00
_cell.angle_beta   90.00
_cell.angle_gamma   90.00
#
_symmetry.space_group_name_H-M   'P 1'
#
loop_
_entity.id
_entity.type
_entity.pdbx_description
1 polymer ?
#
loop_
_entity_poly.entity_id
_entity_poly.type
_entity_poly.pdbx_seq_one_letter_code
_entity_poly.pdbx_strand_id
1 'polypeptide(L)'
;MTTALKLVPAPASDLLPARAKRLRALIRPETLDVLNWDEKSRILRPSPDHPFLGMHVCARSGCWAAARKTELGLCSACRSVWKRSGKTPEDFLATEPKQISNISGGCAVPKCRRPWTSSRTQMCMRHRELFTKLGRPPLEEFFADPRVRPLPGFGLCSVDACHRHQANSSNAFCPPHWVRWQEAQVPDADFETWCRTEPGTAESTALSLRGLPALVTAEILYVLQARTDAEVKTPPVLLRGVVRHLREQRVEQFDDVVVSRNTHLAGMANRMRRTLAAAVSTPELEQIKDVWNMGAFGLGQWRKMDFTPLQQEWMRRACKTWVLDEIPRRYGKNIPNGLSEMILCVRYLSQSLIRSREDGGQDMAALGRRDIEAFTQYVAHLEHTGEISAFRRTTVSRFTGRFLREIRDMGLTRPGEILADLPDDFALRRHDMPPVITEEGPGRALPKEILSQLCERLPTLDQIRDGSDDARTAIEVLVDTGRRPDEIGCLPWDCLETDEHGKSVLVYTDFKNNRVGCRLPIPDSTAEIIVRQKKAIRARFPDTELSKLVLFPRPRQNSEGTQPFRMQHIGNVHRRWVNAMPPLLLADGTEFPKLEVVPYSYRHSYAQRHADAGTLPDVLRELMGHRSLQTTQTYYRVTEKRTRSAVDKLVSHQFDRHGNRIWTEARQLLEHEHARLRIGQVSVPYGICVEPSNVKAGGHGCPFRFRCVGCDHFRTDPSYLPELKAYLDMLLRDRERLAAATELDGWARTESTPSEEEIKRIRTLIRRVETDLEELTDDEREQIKEATRTLRKTRTVSLGMPGVRAPEPNLRLERDA
;
A
#
# COMPACT_ATOMS: atom_id res chain seq x y z
N MET A 1 20.89 29.42 15.59
CA MET A 1 21.40 30.25 14.48
C MET A 1 20.99 29.60 13.17
N THR A 2 19.80 29.97 12.68
CA THR A 2 19.18 29.47 11.45
C THR A 2 19.59 30.40 10.31
N THR A 3 20.64 30.03 9.59
CA THR A 3 21.07 30.77 8.40
C THR A 3 20.01 30.59 7.33
N ALA A 4 19.28 31.67 7.00
CA ALA A 4 18.39 31.70 5.85
C ALA A 4 19.18 31.28 4.59
N LEU A 5 18.77 30.17 3.98
CA LEU A 5 19.30 29.72 2.69
C LEU A 5 19.04 30.82 1.65
N LYS A 6 20.07 31.61 1.35
CA LYS A 6 20.05 32.55 0.23
C LYS A 6 19.88 31.75 -1.06
N LEU A 7 18.78 32.02 -1.77
CA LEU A 7 18.48 31.50 -3.10
C LEU A 7 19.58 31.94 -4.07
N VAL A 8 20.43 30.99 -4.49
CA VAL A 8 21.31 31.18 -5.64
C VAL A 8 20.48 30.81 -6.89
N PRO A 9 20.22 31.75 -7.82
CA PRO A 9 19.53 31.42 -9.06
C PRO A 9 20.43 30.52 -9.91
N ALA A 10 19.85 29.47 -10.48
CA ALA A 10 20.56 28.57 -11.39
C ALA A 10 20.85 29.29 -12.73
N PRO A 11 22.11 29.34 -13.20
CA PRO A 11 22.46 29.97 -14.48
C PRO A 11 22.02 29.07 -15.64
N ALA A 12 21.34 29.62 -16.65
CA ALA A 12 20.49 28.87 -17.59
C ALA A 12 21.15 28.35 -18.89
N SER A 13 22.43 28.61 -19.20
CA SER A 13 23.07 28.11 -20.44
C SER A 13 24.22 27.11 -20.23
N ASP A 14 24.87 27.09 -19.06
CA ASP A 14 25.96 26.15 -18.72
C ASP A 14 25.48 24.79 -18.17
N LEU A 15 24.16 24.56 -18.15
CA LEU A 15 23.55 23.44 -17.42
C LEU A 15 23.70 22.08 -18.11
N LEU A 16 23.70 22.02 -19.45
CA LEU A 16 23.71 20.74 -20.17
C LEU A 16 25.06 20.01 -20.07
N PRO A 17 26.22 20.66 -20.30
CA PRO A 17 27.51 20.03 -20.07
C PRO A 17 27.73 19.64 -18.60
N ALA A 18 27.31 20.51 -17.67
CA ALA A 18 27.37 20.22 -16.23
C ALA A 18 26.46 19.04 -15.84
N ARG A 19 25.26 18.93 -16.42
CA ARG A 19 24.34 17.79 -16.26
C ARG A 19 24.93 16.50 -16.80
N ALA A 20 25.56 16.55 -17.99
CA ALA A 20 26.23 15.39 -18.58
C ALA A 20 27.38 14.89 -17.69
N LYS A 21 28.18 15.81 -17.13
CA LYS A 21 29.26 15.49 -16.19
C LYS A 21 28.72 14.87 -14.90
N ARG A 22 27.65 15.43 -14.32
CA ARG A 22 26.98 14.89 -13.12
C ARG A 22 26.43 13.49 -13.35
N LEU A 23 25.71 13.28 -14.44
CA LEU A 23 25.17 11.96 -14.78
C LEU A 23 26.28 10.93 -15.01
N ARG A 24 27.35 11.30 -15.71
CA ARG A 24 28.52 10.42 -15.89
C ARG A 24 29.16 10.03 -14.56
N ALA A 25 29.24 10.94 -13.59
CA ALA A 25 29.76 10.62 -12.26
C ALA A 25 28.85 9.66 -11.47
N LEU A 26 27.56 9.55 -11.81
CA LEU A 26 26.63 8.60 -11.19
C LEU A 26 26.64 7.21 -11.86
N ILE A 27 27.28 7.07 -13.04
CA ILE A 27 27.39 5.80 -13.73
C ILE A 27 28.55 5.02 -13.12
N ARG A 28 28.25 3.83 -12.60
CA ARG A 28 29.24 2.97 -11.96
C ARG A 28 30.05 2.19 -13.01
N PRO A 29 31.37 2.00 -12.82
CA PRO A 29 32.22 1.26 -13.75
C PRO A 29 31.69 -0.13 -14.10
N GLU A 30 31.18 -0.87 -13.11
CA GLU A 30 30.65 -2.22 -13.29
C GLU A 30 29.44 -2.25 -14.24
N THR A 31 28.69 -1.15 -14.30
CA THR A 31 27.57 -1.02 -15.25
C THR A 31 28.08 -0.91 -16.68
N LEU A 32 29.17 -0.18 -16.91
CA LEU A 32 29.78 -0.06 -18.23
C LEU A 32 30.32 -1.41 -18.70
N ASP A 33 30.88 -2.20 -17.79
CA ASP A 33 31.34 -3.56 -18.06
C ASP A 33 30.18 -4.51 -18.41
N VAL A 34 29.09 -4.48 -17.63
CA VAL A 34 27.86 -5.25 -17.90
C VAL A 34 27.24 -4.88 -19.26
N LEU A 35 27.30 -3.59 -19.62
CA LEU A 35 26.85 -3.11 -20.92
C LEU A 35 27.83 -3.42 -22.06
N ASN A 36 29.05 -3.87 -21.75
CA ASN A 36 30.18 -3.97 -22.67
C ASN A 36 30.30 -2.69 -23.51
N TRP A 37 30.32 -1.56 -22.80
CA TRP A 37 30.33 -0.23 -23.38
C TRP A 37 31.72 0.14 -23.90
N ASP A 38 31.78 0.54 -25.17
CA ASP A 38 33.00 1.10 -25.77
C ASP A 38 32.82 2.59 -26.03
N GLU A 39 33.53 3.42 -25.25
CA GLU A 39 33.49 4.89 -25.35
C GLU A 39 33.93 5.39 -26.74
N LYS A 40 34.87 4.71 -27.41
CA LYS A 40 35.38 5.13 -28.72
C LYS A 40 34.36 4.86 -29.81
N SER A 41 33.77 3.66 -29.84
CA SER A 41 32.77 3.34 -30.86
C SER A 41 31.37 3.85 -30.52
N ARG A 42 31.10 4.17 -29.25
CA ARG A 42 29.78 4.50 -28.68
C ARG A 42 28.75 3.40 -28.87
N ILE A 43 29.16 2.16 -28.63
CA ILE A 43 28.32 0.97 -28.78
C ILE A 43 28.28 0.21 -27.47
N LEU A 44 27.08 -0.23 -27.08
CA LEU A 44 26.89 -1.22 -26.02
C LEU A 44 26.52 -2.58 -26.60
N ARG A 45 27.05 -3.64 -26.01
CA ARG A 45 26.87 -5.05 -26.39
C ARG A 45 26.62 -5.91 -25.15
N PRO A 46 25.49 -5.70 -24.44
CA PRO A 46 25.17 -6.50 -23.26
C PRO A 46 25.10 -7.98 -23.64
N SER A 47 25.48 -8.85 -22.71
CA SER A 47 25.39 -10.29 -22.91
C SER A 47 23.95 -10.68 -23.32
N PRO A 48 23.76 -11.53 -24.36
CA PRO A 48 22.44 -12.02 -24.72
C PRO A 48 21.71 -12.73 -23.58
N ASP A 49 22.47 -13.32 -22.64
CA ASP A 49 21.95 -14.03 -21.48
C ASP A 49 21.68 -13.11 -20.28
N HIS A 50 22.02 -11.81 -20.37
CA HIS A 50 21.79 -10.87 -19.28
C HIS A 50 20.29 -10.80 -18.95
N PRO A 51 19.87 -11.00 -17.69
CA PRO A 51 18.46 -11.19 -17.32
C PRO A 51 17.54 -10.02 -17.73
N PHE A 52 18.07 -8.79 -17.69
CA PHE A 52 17.28 -7.56 -17.90
C PHE A 52 17.57 -6.83 -19.21
N LEU A 53 18.71 -7.10 -19.84
CA LEU A 53 19.20 -6.38 -21.04
C LEU A 53 19.37 -7.30 -22.23
N GLY A 54 19.50 -8.61 -21.96
CA GLY A 54 19.65 -9.64 -22.94
C GLY A 54 18.37 -9.93 -23.72
N MET A 55 18.52 -10.83 -24.67
CA MET A 55 17.48 -11.27 -25.58
C MET A 55 17.67 -12.74 -25.89
N HIS A 56 16.57 -13.46 -26.07
CA HIS A 56 16.65 -14.84 -26.55
C HIS A 56 17.27 -14.85 -27.94
N VAL A 57 18.41 -15.51 -28.08
CA VAL A 57 19.07 -15.72 -29.37
C VAL A 57 18.36 -16.87 -30.10
N CYS A 58 18.37 -16.82 -31.43
CA CYS A 58 17.83 -17.87 -32.28
C CYS A 58 18.46 -19.22 -31.95
N ALA A 59 17.62 -20.24 -31.73
CA ALA A 59 18.08 -21.61 -31.44
C ALA A 59 18.89 -22.24 -32.59
N ARG A 60 18.80 -21.68 -33.80
CA ARG A 60 19.57 -22.17 -34.95
C ARG A 60 21.05 -21.83 -34.79
N SER A 61 21.91 -22.85 -34.81
CA SER A 61 23.36 -22.71 -34.71
C SER A 61 23.91 -21.64 -35.67
N GLY A 62 24.78 -20.76 -35.17
CA GLY A 62 25.37 -19.65 -35.93
C GLY A 62 24.45 -18.44 -36.21
N CYS A 63 23.18 -18.47 -35.80
CA CYS A 63 22.26 -17.34 -35.95
C CYS A 63 22.16 -16.53 -34.65
N TRP A 64 22.65 -15.29 -34.68
CA TRP A 64 22.64 -14.39 -33.52
C TRP A 64 21.41 -13.48 -33.45
N ALA A 65 20.38 -13.75 -34.27
CA ALA A 65 19.18 -12.93 -34.35
C ALA A 65 18.25 -13.10 -33.13
N ALA A 66 17.47 -12.07 -32.83
CA ALA A 66 16.48 -12.13 -31.76
C ALA A 66 15.38 -13.15 -32.07
N ALA A 67 15.23 -14.13 -31.19
CA ALA A 67 14.17 -15.11 -31.20
C ALA A 67 12.90 -14.56 -30.55
N ARG A 68 11.76 -15.12 -30.98
CA ARG A 68 10.51 -15.00 -30.22
C ARG A 68 10.48 -16.08 -29.14
N LYS A 69 9.83 -15.80 -28.01
CA LYS A 69 9.50 -16.83 -27.01
C LYS A 69 8.44 -17.76 -27.60
N THR A 70 8.90 -18.81 -28.26
CA THR A 70 8.09 -19.88 -28.84
C THR A 70 8.87 -21.17 -28.66
N GLU A 71 8.20 -22.32 -28.71
CA GLU A 71 8.81 -23.64 -28.44
C GLU A 71 10.13 -23.87 -29.19
N LEU A 72 10.21 -23.50 -30.47
CA LEU A 72 11.43 -23.67 -31.28
C LEU A 72 12.50 -22.59 -31.10
N GLY A 73 12.22 -21.51 -30.37
CA GLY A 73 13.19 -20.43 -30.14
C GLY A 73 13.77 -19.78 -31.41
N LEU A 74 13.05 -19.78 -32.54
CA LEU A 74 13.56 -19.24 -33.81
C LEU A 74 13.28 -17.72 -33.96
N CYS A 75 14.21 -17.02 -34.62
CA CYS A 75 13.97 -15.66 -35.12
C CYS A 75 12.95 -15.67 -36.28
N SER A 76 12.40 -14.51 -36.64
CA SER A 76 11.42 -14.40 -37.73
C SER A 76 11.95 -14.94 -39.06
N ALA A 77 13.20 -14.61 -39.40
CA ALA A 77 13.83 -15.07 -40.64
C ALA A 77 14.02 -16.60 -40.66
N CYS A 78 14.64 -17.16 -39.62
CA CYS A 78 14.84 -18.63 -39.52
C CYS A 78 13.51 -19.37 -39.48
N ARG A 79 12.48 -18.84 -38.80
CA ARG A 79 11.13 -19.40 -38.82
C ARG A 79 10.53 -19.42 -40.22
N SER A 80 10.66 -18.35 -40.99
CA SER A 80 10.16 -18.30 -42.37
C SER A 80 10.93 -19.23 -43.30
N VAL A 81 12.23 -19.45 -43.08
CA VAL A 81 13.01 -20.44 -43.83
C VAL A 81 12.61 -21.86 -43.43
N TRP A 82 12.45 -22.13 -42.13
CA TRP A 82 11.99 -23.42 -41.62
C TRP A 82 10.64 -23.81 -42.24
N LYS A 83 9.64 -22.92 -42.16
CA LYS A 83 8.31 -23.13 -42.75
C LYS A 83 8.35 -23.46 -44.24
N ARG A 84 9.28 -22.86 -44.99
CA ARG A 84 9.46 -23.10 -46.44
C ARG A 84 10.27 -24.36 -46.73
N SER A 85 11.08 -24.83 -45.78
CA SER A 85 11.96 -25.99 -45.99
C SER A 85 11.24 -27.33 -45.87
N GLY A 86 10.06 -27.38 -45.24
CA GLY A 86 9.32 -28.63 -44.98
C GLY A 86 10.01 -29.60 -44.02
N LYS A 87 11.16 -29.24 -43.44
CA LYS A 87 11.94 -30.08 -42.52
C LYS A 87 11.30 -30.15 -41.14
N THR A 88 11.55 -31.26 -40.44
CA THR A 88 11.28 -31.37 -38.99
C THR A 88 12.07 -30.28 -38.24
N PRO A 89 11.62 -29.87 -37.04
CA PRO A 89 12.36 -28.91 -36.22
C PRO A 89 13.80 -29.34 -35.94
N GLU A 90 14.00 -30.62 -35.63
CA GLU A 90 15.30 -31.21 -35.30
C GLU A 90 16.26 -31.14 -36.50
N ASP A 91 15.82 -31.58 -37.68
CA ASP A 91 16.63 -31.56 -38.90
C ASP A 91 16.97 -30.13 -39.35
N PHE A 92 16.05 -29.19 -39.12
CA PHE A 92 16.27 -27.79 -39.46
C PHE A 92 17.30 -27.12 -38.54
N LEU A 93 17.24 -27.41 -37.24
CA LEU A 93 18.20 -26.90 -36.25
C LEU A 93 19.60 -27.51 -36.44
N ALA A 94 19.68 -28.78 -36.83
CA ALA A 94 20.93 -29.46 -37.17
C ALA A 94 21.59 -28.95 -38.46
N THR A 95 20.83 -28.28 -39.35
CA THR A 95 21.37 -27.75 -40.60
C THR A 95 22.05 -26.38 -40.39
N GLU A 96 23.37 -26.30 -40.62
CA GLU A 96 24.10 -25.03 -40.64
C GLU A 96 23.45 -24.00 -41.58
N PRO A 97 23.22 -22.76 -41.13
CA PRO A 97 22.62 -21.74 -41.98
C PRO A 97 23.54 -21.31 -43.13
N LYS A 98 22.99 -21.25 -44.35
CA LYS A 98 23.57 -20.41 -45.42
C LYS A 98 23.38 -18.94 -45.01
N GLN A 99 24.40 -18.38 -44.35
CA GLN A 99 24.53 -16.98 -43.89
C GLN A 99 23.27 -16.32 -43.29
N ILE A 100 23.21 -16.22 -41.95
CA ILE A 100 22.18 -15.41 -41.26
C ILE A 100 22.81 -14.61 -40.11
N SER A 101 23.94 -13.95 -40.35
CA SER A 101 24.46 -13.00 -39.35
C SER A 101 24.63 -11.61 -39.97
N ASN A 102 23.81 -10.66 -39.52
CA ASN A 102 24.05 -9.21 -39.65
C ASN A 102 25.21 -8.77 -38.74
N ILE A 103 26.30 -9.52 -38.68
CA ILE A 103 27.47 -9.20 -37.86
C ILE A 103 28.53 -8.65 -38.78
N SER A 104 28.96 -7.42 -38.50
CA SER A 104 30.15 -6.83 -39.11
C SER A 104 31.37 -7.02 -38.20
N GLY A 105 32.58 -6.89 -38.75
CA GLY A 105 33.81 -7.33 -38.07
C GLY A 105 35.05 -7.10 -38.93
N GLY A 106 36.21 -7.33 -38.34
CA GLY A 106 37.50 -7.16 -39.02
C GLY A 106 37.94 -8.43 -39.76
N CYS A 107 38.86 -8.27 -40.68
CA CYS A 107 39.60 -9.38 -41.25
C CYS A 107 40.44 -10.07 -40.17
N ALA A 108 40.40 -11.40 -40.10
CA ALA A 108 41.15 -12.22 -39.16
C ALA A 108 42.67 -12.19 -39.40
N VAL A 109 43.10 -11.79 -40.60
CA VAL A 109 44.53 -11.54 -40.88
C VAL A 109 45.07 -10.51 -39.89
N PRO A 110 46.12 -10.84 -39.10
CA PRO A 110 46.65 -9.94 -38.08
C PRO A 110 46.98 -8.55 -38.63
N LYS A 111 46.63 -7.51 -37.87
CA LYS A 111 46.83 -6.09 -38.22
C LYS A 111 46.07 -5.59 -39.47
N CYS A 112 45.34 -6.44 -40.18
CA CYS A 112 44.47 -6.01 -41.28
C CYS A 112 43.25 -5.26 -40.71
N ARG A 113 42.98 -4.05 -41.22
CA ARG A 113 41.88 -3.20 -40.74
C ARG A 113 40.69 -3.17 -41.70
N ARG A 114 40.64 -4.07 -42.69
CA ARG A 114 39.54 -4.16 -43.65
C ARG A 114 38.38 -5.00 -43.11
N PRO A 115 37.13 -4.67 -43.46
CA PRO A 115 36.01 -5.52 -43.10
C PRO A 115 36.08 -6.85 -43.84
N TRP A 116 35.80 -7.91 -43.11
CA TRP A 116 35.51 -9.22 -43.69
C TRP A 116 34.23 -9.25 -44.52
N THR A 117 34.13 -10.25 -45.41
CA THR A 117 32.97 -10.41 -46.33
C THR A 117 31.99 -11.51 -45.91
N SER A 118 32.35 -12.40 -44.99
CA SER A 118 31.51 -13.57 -44.64
C SER A 118 31.85 -14.18 -43.29
N SER A 119 30.81 -14.39 -42.46
CA SER A 119 30.82 -15.12 -41.17
C SER A 119 31.76 -16.32 -41.08
N ARG A 120 31.82 -17.07 -42.18
CA ARG A 120 32.53 -18.33 -42.26
C ARG A 120 34.04 -18.21 -42.44
N THR A 121 34.49 -17.21 -43.19
CA THR A 121 35.91 -17.09 -43.54
C THR A 121 36.63 -16.00 -42.75
N GLN A 122 35.90 -15.03 -42.15
CA GLN A 122 36.51 -13.93 -41.39
C GLN A 122 37.58 -13.16 -42.17
N MET A 123 37.54 -13.19 -43.51
CA MET A 123 38.53 -12.54 -44.38
C MET A 123 37.92 -11.39 -45.18
N CYS A 124 38.69 -10.32 -45.37
CA CYS A 124 38.34 -9.27 -46.32
C CYS A 124 38.31 -9.83 -47.76
N MET A 125 37.67 -9.12 -48.69
CA MET A 125 37.53 -9.57 -50.07
C MET A 125 38.87 -9.97 -50.70
N ARG A 126 39.91 -9.14 -50.53
CA ARG A 126 41.26 -9.40 -51.05
C ARG A 126 41.92 -10.64 -50.44
N HIS A 127 41.84 -10.81 -49.12
CA HIS A 127 42.39 -11.98 -48.46
C HIS A 127 41.62 -13.24 -48.79
N ARG A 128 40.30 -13.16 -49.00
CA ARG A 128 39.48 -14.29 -49.46
C ARG A 128 39.79 -14.69 -50.91
N GLU A 129 40.03 -13.72 -51.79
CA GLU A 129 40.53 -13.96 -53.15
C GLU A 129 41.88 -14.67 -53.11
N LEU A 130 42.83 -14.18 -52.30
CA LEU A 130 44.14 -14.80 -52.13
C LEU A 130 44.02 -16.21 -51.55
N PHE A 131 43.24 -16.39 -50.48
CA PHE A 131 42.95 -17.70 -49.89
C PHE A 131 42.43 -18.70 -50.91
N THR A 132 41.54 -18.25 -51.80
CA THR A 132 41.01 -19.09 -52.89
C THR A 132 42.07 -19.39 -53.94
N LYS A 133 42.89 -18.40 -54.33
CA LYS A 133 44.00 -18.56 -55.27
C LYS A 133 45.08 -19.52 -54.77
N LEU A 134 45.27 -19.60 -53.46
CA LEU A 134 46.24 -20.51 -52.83
C LEU A 134 45.68 -21.92 -52.58
N GLY A 135 44.50 -22.24 -53.10
CA GLY A 135 43.91 -23.57 -52.93
C GLY A 135 43.24 -23.82 -51.58
N ARG A 136 42.94 -22.75 -50.82
CA ARG A 136 42.29 -22.81 -49.48
C ARG A 136 43.08 -23.64 -48.46
N PRO A 137 44.36 -23.30 -48.19
CA PRO A 137 45.17 -24.03 -47.21
C PRO A 137 44.59 -23.90 -45.78
N PRO A 138 45.05 -24.70 -44.81
CA PRO A 138 44.76 -24.46 -43.40
C PRO A 138 45.01 -23.00 -43.00
N LEU A 139 44.18 -22.44 -42.11
CA LEU A 139 44.24 -21.01 -41.76
C LEU A 139 45.59 -20.59 -41.18
N GLU A 140 46.24 -21.47 -40.43
CA GLU A 140 47.56 -21.24 -39.84
C GLU A 140 48.63 -21.07 -40.94
N GLU A 141 48.65 -21.97 -41.92
CA GLU A 141 49.54 -21.87 -43.09
C GLU A 141 49.22 -20.64 -43.95
N PHE A 142 47.93 -20.31 -44.10
CA PHE A 142 47.53 -19.10 -44.82
C PHE A 142 48.03 -17.83 -44.13
N PHE A 143 47.88 -17.72 -42.81
CA PHE A 143 48.32 -16.55 -42.06
C PHE A 143 49.85 -16.40 -42.01
N ALA A 144 50.59 -17.51 -42.20
CA ALA A 144 52.04 -17.52 -42.31
C ALA A 144 52.58 -17.23 -43.72
N ASP A 145 51.73 -17.27 -44.76
CA ASP A 145 52.17 -17.04 -46.15
C ASP A 145 52.70 -15.60 -46.35
N PRO A 146 53.93 -15.40 -46.87
CA PRO A 146 54.54 -14.07 -47.06
C PRO A 146 53.74 -13.09 -47.93
N ARG A 147 52.82 -13.59 -48.76
CA ARG A 147 51.92 -12.78 -49.60
C ARG A 147 50.72 -12.23 -48.81
N VAL A 148 50.42 -12.76 -47.64
CA VAL A 148 49.33 -12.31 -46.77
C VAL A 148 49.80 -11.11 -45.95
N ARG A 149 49.65 -9.92 -46.55
CA ARG A 149 49.99 -8.65 -45.89
C ARG A 149 48.77 -7.95 -45.30
N PRO A 150 48.89 -7.27 -44.14
CA PRO A 150 47.81 -6.47 -43.59
C PRO A 150 47.48 -5.30 -44.53
N LEU A 151 46.19 -4.98 -44.63
CA LEU A 151 45.72 -3.87 -45.47
C LEU A 151 45.10 -2.76 -44.62
N PRO A 152 45.26 -1.48 -45.01
CA PRO A 152 44.58 -0.38 -44.35
C PRO A 152 43.06 -0.52 -44.52
N GLY A 153 42.33 -0.09 -43.50
CA GLY A 153 40.87 -0.05 -43.51
C GLY A 153 40.34 1.07 -44.38
N PHE A 154 39.08 0.97 -44.78
CA PHE A 154 38.42 1.98 -45.62
C PHE A 154 37.79 3.14 -44.84
N GLY A 155 37.91 3.15 -43.51
CA GLY A 155 37.17 4.09 -42.66
C GLY A 155 35.77 3.58 -42.31
N LEU A 156 35.02 4.39 -41.56
CA LEU A 156 33.65 4.10 -41.12
C LEU A 156 32.63 4.58 -42.15
N CYS A 157 31.48 3.93 -42.17
CA CYS A 157 30.30 4.38 -42.91
C CYS A 157 29.98 5.85 -42.56
N SER A 158 29.62 6.64 -43.56
CA SER A 158 29.31 8.07 -43.41
C SER A 158 27.99 8.33 -42.68
N VAL A 159 27.12 7.32 -42.52
CA VAL A 159 25.94 7.43 -41.66
C VAL A 159 26.38 7.50 -40.20
N ASP A 160 26.06 8.60 -39.52
CA ASP A 160 26.54 8.92 -38.16
C ASP A 160 26.21 7.83 -37.14
N ALA A 161 25.01 7.26 -37.25
CA ALA A 161 24.51 6.20 -36.41
C ALA A 161 25.21 4.84 -36.62
N CYS A 162 25.91 4.68 -37.74
CA CYS A 162 26.50 3.43 -38.16
C CYS A 162 27.93 3.27 -37.61
N HIS A 163 28.26 2.07 -37.15
CA HIS A 163 29.61 1.71 -36.71
C HIS A 163 30.32 0.76 -37.66
N ARG A 164 29.71 0.44 -38.81
CA ARG A 164 30.29 -0.47 -39.79
C ARG A 164 31.33 0.25 -40.64
N HIS A 165 32.26 -0.51 -41.17
CA HIS A 165 33.23 -0.01 -42.13
C HIS A 165 32.61 0.16 -43.53
N GLN A 166 33.17 1.09 -44.27
CA GLN A 166 32.90 1.24 -45.70
C GLN A 166 33.24 -0.04 -46.46
N ALA A 167 32.50 -0.33 -47.52
CA ALA A 167 32.71 -1.54 -48.32
C ALA A 167 34.05 -1.52 -49.09
N ASN A 168 34.44 -0.34 -49.58
CA ASN A 168 35.66 -0.06 -50.33
C ASN A 168 36.01 1.43 -50.23
N SER A 169 37.12 1.86 -50.84
CA SER A 169 37.59 3.24 -50.80
C SER A 169 36.79 4.22 -51.67
N SER A 170 35.95 3.74 -52.59
CA SER A 170 35.17 4.58 -53.51
C SER A 170 33.72 4.76 -53.06
N ASN A 171 33.31 4.12 -51.96
CA ASN A 171 31.95 4.17 -51.44
C ASN A 171 31.96 4.64 -49.99
N ALA A 172 31.31 5.77 -49.74
CA ALA A 172 31.17 6.39 -48.44
C ALA A 172 30.38 5.55 -47.41
N PHE A 173 29.72 4.46 -47.86
CA PHE A 173 28.79 3.67 -47.06
C PHE A 173 29.23 2.20 -46.88
N CYS A 174 28.71 1.60 -45.81
CA CYS A 174 28.71 0.14 -45.67
C CYS A 174 27.69 -0.49 -46.64
N PRO A 175 27.80 -1.79 -46.97
CA PRO A 175 26.93 -2.40 -48.00
C PRO A 175 25.42 -2.20 -47.78
N PRO A 176 24.86 -2.34 -46.56
CA PRO A 176 23.44 -2.06 -46.32
C PRO A 176 23.05 -0.60 -46.55
N HIS A 177 23.88 0.36 -46.12
CA HIS A 177 23.59 1.78 -46.30
C HIS A 177 23.77 2.24 -47.74
N TRP A 178 24.68 1.62 -48.49
CA TRP A 178 24.79 1.84 -49.93
C TRP A 178 23.49 1.48 -50.66
N VAL A 179 22.91 0.32 -50.35
CA VAL A 179 21.62 -0.10 -50.96
C VAL A 179 20.51 0.87 -50.58
N ARG A 180 20.39 1.25 -49.31
CA ARG A 180 19.37 2.21 -48.87
C ARG A 180 19.54 3.59 -49.50
N TRP A 181 20.77 4.05 -49.64
CA TRP A 181 21.06 5.32 -50.31
C TRP A 181 20.60 5.30 -51.77
N GLN A 182 20.91 4.21 -52.49
CA GLN A 182 20.46 4.01 -53.87
C GLN A 182 18.93 3.92 -53.98
N GLU A 183 18.27 3.22 -53.06
CA GLU A 183 16.80 3.10 -53.02
C GLU A 183 16.09 4.39 -52.65
N ALA A 184 16.69 5.20 -51.78
CA ALA A 184 16.08 6.44 -51.28
C ALA A 184 16.09 7.58 -52.31
N GLN A 185 16.91 7.48 -53.36
CA GLN A 185 17.00 8.47 -54.45
C GLN A 185 17.12 9.92 -53.96
N VAL A 186 17.88 10.14 -52.88
CA VAL A 186 18.03 11.44 -52.22
C VAL A 186 18.91 12.36 -53.06
N PRO A 187 18.52 13.62 -53.33
CA PRO A 187 19.37 14.58 -54.02
C PRO A 187 20.69 14.81 -53.28
N ASP A 188 21.78 15.07 -54.01
CA ASP A 188 23.11 15.26 -53.42
C ASP A 188 23.16 16.41 -52.38
N ALA A 189 22.32 17.43 -52.53
CA ALA A 189 22.18 18.54 -51.58
C ALA A 189 21.70 18.09 -50.18
N ASP A 190 21.07 16.92 -50.07
CA ASP A 190 20.55 16.36 -48.83
C ASP A 190 21.42 15.21 -48.28
N PHE A 191 22.59 14.95 -48.88
CA PHE A 191 23.50 13.88 -48.49
C PHE A 191 23.88 13.92 -46.99
N GLU A 192 24.32 15.08 -46.49
CA GLU A 192 24.69 15.21 -45.07
C GLU A 192 23.48 15.06 -44.16
N THR A 193 22.34 15.63 -44.55
CA THR A 193 21.09 15.52 -43.81
C THR A 193 20.68 14.07 -43.66
N TRP A 194 20.72 13.31 -44.76
CA TRP A 194 20.45 11.88 -44.76
C TRP A 194 21.43 11.09 -43.90
N CYS A 195 22.73 11.34 -44.02
CA CYS A 195 23.75 10.68 -43.20
C CYS A 195 23.54 10.88 -41.69
N ARG A 196 23.07 12.07 -41.29
CA ARG A 196 22.77 12.41 -39.88
C ARG A 196 21.48 11.74 -39.37
N THR A 197 20.46 11.57 -40.22
CA THR A 197 19.15 11.05 -39.82
C THR A 197 18.99 9.54 -40.01
N GLU A 198 19.69 8.95 -40.97
CA GLU A 198 19.55 7.55 -41.32
C GLU A 198 19.92 6.64 -40.14
N PRO A 199 19.06 5.67 -39.75
CA PRO A 199 19.38 4.76 -38.66
C PRO A 199 20.58 3.87 -38.99
N GLY A 200 21.40 3.61 -37.97
CA GLY A 200 22.50 2.65 -38.06
C GLY A 200 22.00 1.26 -38.46
N THR A 201 22.86 0.46 -39.09
CA THR A 201 22.48 -0.93 -39.40
C THR A 201 22.28 -1.69 -38.09
N ALA A 202 21.08 -2.25 -37.91
CA ALA A 202 20.75 -3.00 -36.70
C ALA A 202 21.55 -4.31 -36.63
N GLU A 203 22.41 -4.42 -35.63
CA GLU A 203 23.02 -5.69 -35.22
C GLU A 203 22.22 -6.27 -34.07
N SER A 204 22.03 -7.58 -34.06
CA SER A 204 21.11 -8.22 -33.11
C SER A 204 21.52 -8.03 -31.65
N THR A 205 22.82 -8.09 -31.35
CA THR A 205 23.37 -8.04 -29.98
C THR A 205 23.98 -6.68 -29.62
N ALA A 206 24.00 -5.72 -30.54
CA ALA A 206 24.57 -4.40 -30.30
C ALA A 206 23.51 -3.29 -30.36
N LEU A 207 23.80 -2.18 -29.68
CA LEU A 207 23.05 -0.93 -29.81
C LEU A 207 24.04 0.22 -29.99
N SER A 208 23.90 0.94 -31.08
CA SER A 208 24.71 2.12 -31.39
C SER A 208 24.06 3.37 -30.79
N LEU A 209 24.82 4.07 -29.94
CA LEU A 209 24.52 5.42 -29.45
C LEU A 209 25.26 6.49 -30.26
N ARG A 210 25.90 6.12 -31.38
CA ARG A 210 26.52 7.08 -32.30
C ARG A 210 25.49 8.06 -32.88
N GLY A 211 25.94 9.27 -33.19
CA GLY A 211 25.07 10.36 -33.65
C GLY A 211 24.17 10.96 -32.56
N LEU A 212 24.33 10.58 -31.29
CA LEU A 212 23.66 11.23 -30.15
C LEU A 212 24.61 12.21 -29.43
N PRO A 213 24.08 13.32 -28.87
CA PRO A 213 24.85 14.21 -28.00
C PRO A 213 25.44 13.50 -26.78
N ALA A 214 26.48 14.08 -26.19
CA ALA A 214 27.15 13.51 -25.02
C ALA A 214 26.22 13.41 -23.81
N LEU A 215 25.33 14.40 -23.62
CA LEU A 215 24.32 14.37 -22.57
C LEU A 215 23.35 13.20 -22.75
N VAL A 216 22.71 13.09 -23.93
CA VAL A 216 21.76 12.00 -24.22
C VAL A 216 22.43 10.63 -24.07
N THR A 217 23.70 10.51 -24.47
CA THR A 217 24.47 9.27 -24.26
C THR A 217 24.58 8.93 -22.76
N ALA A 218 24.99 9.89 -21.93
CA ALA A 218 25.07 9.72 -20.48
C ALA A 218 23.70 9.41 -19.85
N GLU A 219 22.64 10.06 -20.32
CA GLU A 219 21.26 9.83 -19.88
C GLU A 219 20.81 8.39 -20.17
N ILE A 220 21.06 7.87 -21.37
CA ILE A 220 20.74 6.48 -21.73
C ILE A 220 21.51 5.50 -20.84
N LEU A 221 22.82 5.68 -20.69
CA LEU A 221 23.66 4.78 -19.90
C LEU A 221 23.21 4.74 -18.42
N TYR A 222 22.98 5.92 -17.83
CA TYR A 222 22.46 6.01 -16.46
C TYR A 222 21.09 5.37 -16.30
N VAL A 223 20.17 5.58 -17.27
CA VAL A 223 18.85 4.96 -17.25
C VAL A 223 18.95 3.44 -17.35
N LEU A 224 19.87 2.90 -18.15
CA LEU A 224 20.10 1.46 -18.23
C LEU A 224 20.63 0.89 -16.91
N GLN A 225 21.52 1.62 -16.23
CA GLN A 225 21.94 1.30 -14.86
C GLN A 225 20.73 1.25 -13.92
N ALA A 226 20.01 2.36 -13.77
CA ALA A 226 18.90 2.48 -12.82
C ALA A 226 17.77 1.48 -13.10
N ARG A 227 17.53 1.13 -14.37
CA ARG A 227 16.56 0.10 -14.75
C ARG A 227 17.06 -1.30 -14.41
N THR A 228 18.35 -1.57 -14.57
CA THR A 228 18.97 -2.85 -14.20
C THR A 228 18.97 -3.04 -12.68
N ASP A 229 19.31 -1.99 -11.93
CA ASP A 229 19.24 -1.96 -10.45
C ASP A 229 17.81 -2.18 -9.95
N ALA A 230 16.82 -1.65 -10.66
CA ALA A 230 15.41 -1.87 -10.36
C ALA A 230 14.85 -3.17 -10.96
N GLU A 231 15.71 -4.03 -11.52
CA GLU A 231 15.39 -5.31 -12.16
C GLU A 231 14.31 -5.22 -13.26
N VAL A 232 14.28 -4.08 -13.95
CA VAL A 232 13.30 -3.81 -15.00
C VAL A 232 13.88 -4.25 -16.34
N LYS A 233 13.28 -5.29 -16.91
CA LYS A 233 13.62 -5.73 -18.27
C LYS A 233 13.49 -4.57 -19.26
N THR A 234 14.51 -4.38 -20.09
CA THR A 234 14.61 -3.35 -21.12
C THR A 234 14.67 -4.04 -22.48
N PRO A 235 13.53 -4.26 -23.15
CA PRO A 235 13.49 -4.97 -24.41
C PRO A 235 14.36 -4.26 -25.46
N PRO A 236 15.34 -4.93 -26.10
CA PRO A 236 16.24 -4.30 -27.05
C PRO A 236 15.53 -3.62 -28.23
N VAL A 237 14.39 -4.18 -28.68
CA VAL A 237 13.56 -3.60 -29.74
C VAL A 237 12.99 -2.24 -29.33
N LEU A 238 12.46 -2.11 -28.11
CA LEU A 238 11.96 -0.83 -27.62
C LEU A 238 13.09 0.15 -27.39
N LEU A 239 14.24 -0.30 -26.86
CA LEU A 239 15.40 0.56 -26.62
C LEU A 239 15.96 1.13 -27.92
N ARG A 240 16.09 0.32 -28.97
CA ARG A 240 16.40 0.77 -30.33
C ARG A 240 15.40 1.77 -30.84
N GLY A 241 14.11 1.53 -30.61
CA GLY A 241 13.04 2.46 -30.98
C GLY A 241 13.22 3.84 -30.33
N VAL A 242 13.56 3.90 -29.04
CA VAL A 242 13.78 5.16 -28.32
C VAL A 242 15.02 5.87 -28.87
N VAL A 243 16.14 5.16 -28.98
CA VAL A 243 17.40 5.70 -29.53
C VAL A 243 17.22 6.21 -30.96
N ARG A 244 16.39 5.54 -31.76
CA ARG A 244 16.06 6.00 -33.11
C ARG A 244 15.30 7.34 -33.08
N HIS A 245 14.27 7.49 -32.26
CA HIS A 245 13.52 8.75 -32.14
C HIS A 245 14.40 9.90 -31.62
N LEU A 246 15.26 9.62 -30.63
CA LEU A 246 16.22 10.60 -30.10
C LEU A 246 17.12 11.15 -31.22
N ARG A 247 17.55 10.29 -32.13
CA ARG A 247 18.40 10.66 -33.27
C ARG A 247 17.63 11.37 -34.38
N GLU A 248 16.48 10.83 -34.79
CA GLU A 248 15.62 11.39 -35.85
C GLU A 248 15.19 12.83 -35.51
N GLN A 249 14.90 13.10 -34.23
CA GLN A 249 14.45 14.41 -33.76
C GLN A 249 15.58 15.35 -33.32
N ARG A 250 16.84 14.87 -33.32
CA ARG A 250 18.02 15.66 -32.98
C ARG A 250 17.91 16.40 -31.64
N VAL A 251 17.46 15.69 -30.61
CA VAL A 251 17.27 16.28 -29.29
C VAL A 251 18.59 16.45 -28.55
N GLU A 252 18.75 17.57 -27.83
CA GLU A 252 19.95 17.86 -27.03
C GLU A 252 19.91 17.18 -25.64
N GLN A 253 18.70 16.87 -25.16
CA GLN A 253 18.44 16.11 -23.93
C GLN A 253 17.27 15.15 -24.13
N PHE A 254 17.24 14.07 -23.35
CA PHE A 254 16.25 13.01 -23.48
C PHE A 254 14.80 13.51 -23.29
N ASP A 255 14.58 14.54 -22.48
CA ASP A 255 13.24 15.05 -22.18
C ASP A 255 12.52 15.62 -23.40
N ASP A 256 13.26 16.15 -24.38
CA ASP A 256 12.70 16.83 -25.56
C ASP A 256 12.14 15.84 -26.61
N VAL A 257 12.42 14.54 -26.47
CA VAL A 257 11.96 13.55 -27.46
C VAL A 257 10.44 13.44 -27.42
N VAL A 258 9.80 13.44 -28.58
CA VAL A 258 8.36 13.22 -28.73
C VAL A 258 8.13 11.79 -29.21
N VAL A 259 7.31 11.03 -28.50
CA VAL A 259 6.93 9.67 -28.88
C VAL A 259 5.42 9.56 -28.95
N SER A 260 4.89 8.92 -29.98
CA SER A 260 3.46 8.71 -30.17
C SER A 260 2.82 8.11 -28.91
N ARG A 261 1.78 8.80 -28.40
CA ARG A 261 1.08 8.44 -27.15
C ARG A 261 0.52 7.02 -27.21
N ASN A 262 0.35 6.41 -26.04
CA ASN A 262 -0.25 5.07 -25.86
C ASN A 262 0.49 3.89 -26.53
N THR A 263 1.73 4.07 -26.95
CA THR A 263 2.60 2.97 -27.41
C THR A 263 3.41 2.37 -26.26
N HIS A 264 3.79 1.09 -26.36
CA HIS A 264 4.76 0.49 -25.43
C HIS A 264 6.07 1.28 -25.37
N LEU A 265 6.45 1.90 -26.49
CA LEU A 265 7.61 2.77 -26.62
C LEU A 265 7.46 4.03 -25.76
N ALA A 266 6.33 4.75 -25.87
CA ALA A 266 6.02 5.90 -25.02
C ALA A 266 5.98 5.51 -23.54
N GLY A 267 5.42 4.34 -23.22
CA GLY A 267 5.43 3.80 -21.85
C GLY A 267 6.83 3.57 -21.29
N MET A 268 7.80 3.19 -22.13
CA MET A 268 9.20 3.06 -21.72
C MET A 268 9.88 4.42 -21.63
N ALA A 269 9.78 5.27 -22.65
CA ALA A 269 10.37 6.62 -22.66
C ALA A 269 9.89 7.47 -21.48
N ASN A 270 8.60 7.45 -21.16
CA ASN A 270 8.04 8.14 -19.99
C ASN A 270 8.63 7.67 -18.66
N ARG A 271 8.99 6.38 -18.55
CA ARG A 271 9.69 5.87 -17.37
C ARG A 271 11.14 6.35 -17.36
N MET A 272 11.83 6.30 -18.48
CA MET A 272 13.20 6.81 -18.58
C MET A 272 13.29 8.29 -18.19
N ARG A 273 12.37 9.15 -18.67
CA ARG A 273 12.29 10.57 -18.26
C ARG A 273 12.18 10.75 -16.74
N ARG A 274 11.29 10.01 -16.09
CA ARG A 274 11.11 10.13 -14.62
C ARG A 274 12.34 9.67 -13.84
N THR A 275 13.00 8.61 -14.29
CA THR A 275 14.27 8.16 -13.70
C THR A 275 15.35 9.23 -13.83
N LEU A 276 15.49 9.84 -15.01
CA LEU A 276 16.43 10.94 -15.24
C LEU A 276 16.12 12.16 -14.37
N ALA A 277 14.86 12.56 -14.31
CA ALA A 277 14.41 13.68 -13.49
C ALA A 277 14.69 13.47 -11.99
N ALA A 278 14.68 12.22 -11.50
CA ALA A 278 15.03 11.93 -10.11
C ALA A 278 16.56 11.95 -9.87
N ALA A 279 17.34 11.51 -10.86
CA ALA A 279 18.79 11.38 -10.75
C ALA A 279 19.55 12.71 -10.70
N VAL A 280 19.03 13.71 -11.39
CA VAL A 280 19.66 15.03 -11.50
C VAL A 280 19.10 16.04 -10.51
N SER A 281 18.22 15.59 -9.61
CA SER A 281 17.55 16.43 -8.63
C SER A 281 17.95 16.04 -7.21
N THR A 282 17.84 16.99 -6.29
CA THR A 282 18.08 16.78 -4.86
C THR A 282 16.85 17.23 -4.08
N PRO A 283 16.65 16.75 -2.83
CA PRO A 283 15.58 17.25 -1.97
C PRO A 283 15.52 18.78 -1.91
N GLU A 284 16.68 19.46 -1.87
CA GLU A 284 16.78 20.92 -1.79
C GLU A 284 16.32 21.59 -3.10
N LEU A 285 16.70 21.04 -4.26
CA LEU A 285 16.23 21.55 -5.56
C LEU A 285 14.75 21.28 -5.79
N GLU A 286 14.22 20.16 -5.29
CA GLU A 286 12.79 19.89 -5.35
C GLU A 286 12.00 20.84 -4.46
N GLN A 287 12.50 21.21 -3.27
CA GLN A 287 11.83 22.12 -2.35
C GLN A 287 11.53 23.50 -2.96
N ILE A 288 12.36 23.97 -3.89
CA ILE A 288 12.16 25.23 -4.63
C ILE A 288 10.92 25.13 -5.54
N LYS A 289 10.61 23.95 -6.07
CA LYS A 289 9.50 23.72 -7.01
C LYS A 289 8.17 23.55 -6.26
N ASP A 290 7.07 23.65 -7.00
CA ASP A 290 5.72 23.36 -6.50
C ASP A 290 5.24 21.95 -6.81
N VAL A 291 5.99 21.22 -7.64
CA VAL A 291 5.73 19.81 -7.92
C VAL A 291 7.02 19.04 -7.65
N TRP A 292 7.03 18.31 -6.53
CA TRP A 292 8.21 17.58 -6.09
C TRP A 292 8.25 16.20 -6.72
N ASN A 293 9.42 15.84 -7.26
CA ASN A 293 9.75 14.46 -7.57
C ASN A 293 10.14 13.72 -6.30
N MET A 294 9.23 12.88 -5.80
CA MET A 294 9.46 12.11 -4.57
C MET A 294 10.60 11.09 -4.70
N GLY A 295 11.06 10.82 -5.92
CA GLY A 295 12.30 10.08 -6.17
C GLY A 295 13.54 10.72 -5.55
N ALA A 296 13.63 12.06 -5.53
CA ALA A 296 14.75 12.77 -4.91
C ALA A 296 14.81 12.59 -3.39
N PHE A 297 13.65 12.33 -2.76
CA PHE A 297 13.51 12.04 -1.33
C PHE A 297 13.62 10.54 -1.00
N GLY A 298 13.93 9.68 -1.98
CA GLY A 298 13.93 8.22 -1.80
C GLY A 298 12.53 7.59 -1.69
N LEU A 299 11.46 8.37 -1.82
CA LEU A 299 10.06 7.95 -1.62
C LEU A 299 9.37 7.51 -2.92
N GLY A 300 10.11 6.79 -3.77
CA GLY A 300 9.63 6.19 -5.01
C GLY A 300 9.79 7.09 -6.23
N GLN A 301 10.67 6.67 -7.14
CA GLN A 301 11.10 7.36 -8.38
C GLN A 301 9.97 7.78 -9.35
N TRP A 302 8.75 7.29 -9.13
CA TRP A 302 7.60 7.50 -10.02
C TRP A 302 6.53 8.42 -9.44
N ARG A 303 6.66 8.78 -8.16
CA ARG A 303 5.64 9.52 -7.41
C ARG A 303 5.97 11.00 -7.44
N LYS A 304 4.91 11.80 -7.50
CA LYS A 304 4.99 13.26 -7.42
C LYS A 304 4.17 13.74 -6.24
N MET A 305 4.58 14.86 -5.66
CA MET A 305 3.77 15.61 -4.72
C MET A 305 3.50 16.98 -5.31
N ASP A 306 2.23 17.30 -5.46
CA ASP A 306 1.79 18.47 -6.20
C ASP A 306 1.13 19.46 -5.23
N PHE A 307 1.78 20.62 -5.07
CA PHE A 307 1.32 21.71 -4.21
C PHE A 307 0.64 22.82 -5.03
N THR A 308 0.65 22.75 -6.36
CA THR A 308 0.00 23.73 -7.24
C THR A 308 -1.51 23.90 -7.02
N PRO A 309 -2.27 22.91 -6.49
CA PRO A 309 -3.67 23.13 -6.15
C PRO A 309 -3.90 24.11 -4.99
N LEU A 310 -2.86 24.45 -4.21
CA LEU A 310 -2.93 25.44 -3.13
C LEU A 310 -2.57 26.82 -3.70
N GLN A 311 -3.56 27.71 -3.81
CA GLN A 311 -3.39 28.99 -4.52
C GLN A 311 -2.81 30.11 -3.63
N GLN A 312 -2.95 30.01 -2.32
CA GLN A 312 -2.35 30.96 -1.38
C GLN A 312 -0.88 30.61 -1.15
N GLU A 313 0.03 31.57 -1.35
CA GLU A 313 1.47 31.32 -1.29
C GLU A 313 1.92 30.89 0.11
N TRP A 314 1.37 31.55 1.15
CA TRP A 314 1.64 31.19 2.54
C TRP A 314 1.21 29.75 2.85
N MET A 315 0.05 29.31 2.33
CA MET A 315 -0.50 27.98 2.57
C MET A 315 0.33 26.92 1.84
N ARG A 316 0.76 27.23 0.62
CA ARG A 316 1.66 26.37 -0.17
C ARG A 316 2.99 26.17 0.56
N ARG A 317 3.61 27.26 1.04
CA ARG A 317 4.86 27.21 1.81
C ARG A 317 4.70 26.44 3.11
N ALA A 318 3.63 26.68 3.86
CA ALA A 318 3.33 25.95 5.10
C ALA A 318 3.13 24.45 4.85
N CYS A 319 2.40 24.07 3.80
CA CYS A 319 2.25 22.66 3.42
C CYS A 319 3.59 22.02 3.02
N LYS A 320 4.46 22.71 2.29
CA LYS A 320 5.81 22.21 1.98
C LYS A 320 6.62 21.96 3.25
N THR A 321 6.63 22.92 4.19
CA THR A 321 7.33 22.77 5.48
C THR A 321 6.76 21.61 6.31
N TRP A 322 5.43 21.49 6.38
CA TRP A 322 4.75 20.39 7.07
C TRP A 322 5.10 19.03 6.45
N VAL A 323 5.12 18.92 5.12
CA VAL A 323 5.53 17.68 4.41
C VAL A 323 6.96 17.27 4.78
N LEU A 324 7.89 18.23 4.85
CA LEU A 324 9.28 17.95 5.22
C LEU A 324 9.41 17.44 6.66
N ASP A 325 8.64 17.97 7.60
CA ASP A 325 8.63 17.51 9.00
C ASP A 325 8.01 16.11 9.15
N GLU A 326 7.00 15.78 8.34
CA GLU A 326 6.29 14.51 8.41
C GLU A 326 7.00 13.34 7.72
N ILE A 327 7.80 13.59 6.68
CA ILE A 327 8.49 12.54 5.91
C ILE A 327 9.33 11.62 6.82
N PRO A 328 10.22 12.12 7.69
CA PRO A 328 11.09 11.27 8.53
C PRO A 328 10.31 10.47 9.58
N ARG A 329 9.11 10.92 9.95
CA ARG A 329 8.32 10.34 11.04
C ARG A 329 7.43 9.18 10.61
N ARG A 330 7.37 8.86 9.31
CA ARG A 330 6.47 7.84 8.76
C ARG A 330 7.25 6.63 8.23
N TYR A 331 6.68 5.44 8.43
CA TYR A 331 7.23 4.18 7.93
C TYR A 331 6.45 3.66 6.70
N GLY A 332 7.17 2.93 5.85
CA GLY A 332 6.60 2.21 4.71
C GLY A 332 6.64 2.95 3.37
N LYS A 333 6.32 2.22 2.29
CA LYS A 333 6.50 2.70 0.91
C LYS A 333 5.34 3.60 0.40
N ASN A 334 4.35 3.91 1.23
CA ASN A 334 3.15 4.66 0.84
C ASN A 334 3.05 6.08 1.39
N ILE A 335 4.14 6.60 1.98
CA ILE A 335 4.23 7.94 2.58
C ILE A 335 3.68 9.03 1.64
N PRO A 336 4.07 9.11 0.35
CA PRO A 336 3.59 10.18 -0.52
C PRO A 336 2.07 10.21 -0.67
N ASN A 337 1.40 9.05 -0.75
CA ASN A 337 -0.06 9.05 -0.94
C ASN A 337 -0.78 9.56 0.31
N GLY A 338 -0.29 9.22 1.50
CA GLY A 338 -0.86 9.71 2.76
C GLY A 338 -0.68 11.22 2.95
N LEU A 339 0.46 11.75 2.54
CA LEU A 339 0.75 13.19 2.57
C LEU A 339 -0.03 13.95 1.48
N SER A 340 -0.08 13.42 0.26
CA SER A 340 -0.88 13.98 -0.84
C SER A 340 -2.36 14.07 -0.50
N GLU A 341 -2.91 13.09 0.23
CA GLU A 341 -4.31 13.14 0.66
C GLU A 341 -4.59 14.32 1.62
N MET A 342 -3.63 14.69 2.48
CA MET A 342 -3.78 15.91 3.29
C MET A 342 -3.79 17.16 2.41
N ILE A 343 -2.87 17.27 1.44
CA ILE A 343 -2.83 18.39 0.49
C ILE A 343 -4.16 18.49 -0.28
N LEU A 344 -4.70 17.36 -0.75
CA LEU A 344 -5.99 17.31 -1.44
C LEU A 344 -7.18 17.72 -0.56
N CYS A 345 -7.09 17.51 0.76
CA CYS A 345 -8.10 17.99 1.71
C CYS A 345 -7.95 19.49 1.98
N VAL A 346 -6.73 19.97 2.23
CA VAL A 346 -6.42 21.40 2.46
C VAL A 346 -6.76 22.25 1.23
N ARG A 347 -6.68 21.68 0.02
CA ARG A 347 -7.16 22.31 -1.22
C ARG A 347 -8.59 22.85 -1.11
N TYR A 348 -9.49 22.19 -0.39
CA TYR A 348 -10.86 22.69 -0.23
C TYR A 348 -10.91 23.99 0.58
N LEU A 349 -10.02 24.16 1.56
CA LEU A 349 -9.86 25.43 2.28
C LEU A 349 -9.34 26.51 1.34
N SER A 350 -8.30 26.19 0.55
CA SER A 350 -7.76 27.10 -0.47
C SER A 350 -8.83 27.57 -1.45
N GLN A 351 -9.65 26.64 -1.96
CA GLN A 351 -10.78 26.94 -2.86
C GLN A 351 -11.87 27.76 -2.18
N SER A 352 -12.17 27.49 -0.91
CA SER A 352 -13.15 28.29 -0.16
C SER A 352 -12.70 29.75 -0.04
N LEU A 353 -11.43 29.99 0.31
CA LEU A 353 -10.89 31.36 0.46
C LEU A 353 -10.97 32.16 -0.84
N ILE A 354 -10.66 31.54 -1.98
CA ILE A 354 -10.80 32.17 -3.31
C ILE A 354 -12.24 32.55 -3.61
N ARG A 355 -13.21 31.75 -3.13
CA ARG A 355 -14.63 31.98 -3.39
C ARG A 355 -15.23 33.02 -2.44
N SER A 356 -14.78 33.05 -1.18
CA SER A 356 -15.42 33.84 -0.13
C SER A 356 -14.78 35.20 0.10
N ARG A 357 -13.58 35.47 -0.45
CA ARG A 357 -12.84 36.71 -0.24
C ARG A 357 -12.35 37.34 -1.55
N GLU A 358 -12.28 38.67 -1.59
CA GLU A 358 -11.76 39.43 -2.73
C GLU A 358 -10.24 39.26 -2.91
N ASP A 359 -9.48 39.23 -1.81
CA ASP A 359 -8.03 38.98 -1.83
C ASP A 359 -7.68 37.50 -2.06
N GLY A 360 -8.70 36.64 -2.17
CA GLY A 360 -8.56 35.20 -2.27
C GLY A 360 -7.84 34.55 -1.08
N GLY A 361 -7.76 35.23 0.07
CA GLY A 361 -7.06 34.78 1.27
C GLY A 361 -5.53 34.86 1.19
N GLN A 362 -4.98 35.76 0.37
CA GLN A 362 -3.53 36.02 0.33
C GLN A 362 -3.06 36.85 1.53
N ASP A 363 -3.92 37.73 2.06
CA ASP A 363 -3.65 38.50 3.27
C ASP A 363 -3.95 37.66 4.51
N MET A 364 -2.90 37.12 5.14
CA MET A 364 -3.03 36.27 6.33
C MET A 364 -3.64 37.02 7.52
N ALA A 365 -3.30 38.30 7.71
CA ALA A 365 -3.73 39.08 8.87
C ALA A 365 -5.25 39.34 8.86
N ALA A 366 -5.86 39.31 7.68
CA ALA A 366 -7.29 39.52 7.49
C ALA A 366 -8.12 38.23 7.56
N LEU A 367 -7.48 37.06 7.76
CA LEU A 367 -8.16 35.78 7.94
C LEU A 367 -8.67 35.64 9.38
N GLY A 368 -9.79 34.94 9.56
CA GLY A 368 -10.29 34.67 10.90
C GLY A 368 -11.44 33.69 10.93
N ARG A 369 -12.25 33.75 12.00
CA ARG A 369 -13.32 32.79 12.23
C ARG A 369 -14.34 32.69 11.07
N ARG A 370 -14.70 33.82 10.46
CA ARG A 370 -15.71 33.87 9.36
C ARG A 370 -15.28 33.06 8.14
N ASP A 371 -13.99 32.99 7.86
CA ASP A 371 -13.44 32.23 6.73
C ASP A 371 -13.52 30.71 6.97
N ILE A 372 -13.36 30.26 8.22
CA ILE A 372 -13.56 28.86 8.59
C ILE A 372 -15.03 28.46 8.48
N GLU A 373 -15.95 29.36 8.84
CA GLU A 373 -17.39 29.13 8.67
C GLU A 373 -17.79 29.06 7.20
N ALA A 374 -17.25 29.95 6.36
CA ALA A 374 -17.43 29.88 4.91
C ALA A 374 -16.88 28.54 4.35
N PHE A 375 -15.74 28.07 4.85
CA PHE A 375 -15.19 26.77 4.47
C PHE A 375 -16.10 25.59 4.87
N THR A 376 -16.60 25.55 6.10
CA THR A 376 -17.49 24.45 6.52
C THR A 376 -18.80 24.45 5.76
N GLN A 377 -19.35 25.62 5.45
CA GLN A 377 -20.52 25.79 4.57
C GLN A 377 -20.23 25.33 3.14
N TYR A 378 -19.07 25.69 2.59
CA TYR A 378 -18.66 25.26 1.26
C TYR A 378 -18.57 23.73 1.15
N VAL A 379 -17.89 23.07 2.09
CA VAL A 379 -17.77 21.61 2.07
C VAL A 379 -19.12 20.93 2.33
N ALA A 380 -19.99 21.52 3.16
CA ALA A 380 -21.36 21.02 3.34
C ALA A 380 -22.21 21.17 2.08
N HIS A 381 -22.07 22.27 1.35
CA HIS A 381 -22.75 22.49 0.06
C HIS A 381 -22.35 21.42 -0.95
N LEU A 382 -21.05 21.12 -1.08
CA LEU A 382 -20.56 20.06 -1.99
C LEU A 382 -21.11 18.67 -1.65
N GLU A 383 -21.32 18.38 -0.37
CA GLU A 383 -21.98 17.13 0.03
C GLU A 383 -23.44 17.14 -0.38
N HIS A 384 -24.16 18.25 -0.13
CA HIS A 384 -25.57 18.37 -0.44
C HIS A 384 -25.87 18.33 -1.96
N THR A 385 -24.93 18.81 -2.79
CA THR A 385 -25.01 18.71 -4.26
C THR A 385 -24.51 17.37 -4.81
N GLY A 386 -24.00 16.48 -3.97
CA GLY A 386 -23.48 15.17 -4.37
C GLY A 386 -22.10 15.20 -5.06
N GLU A 387 -21.41 16.35 -5.08
CA GLU A 387 -20.05 16.47 -5.61
C GLU A 387 -19.03 15.72 -4.74
N ILE A 388 -19.29 15.62 -3.43
CA ILE A 388 -18.52 14.81 -2.49
C ILE A 388 -19.44 13.96 -1.61
N SER A 389 -18.92 12.84 -1.10
CA SER A 389 -19.65 12.01 -0.13
C SER A 389 -19.55 12.56 1.31
N ALA A 390 -20.47 12.15 2.18
CA ALA A 390 -20.41 12.42 3.62
C ALA A 390 -19.06 12.00 4.26
N PHE A 391 -18.54 10.85 3.83
CA PHE A 391 -17.22 10.37 4.22
C PHE A 391 -16.11 11.34 3.79
N ARG A 392 -16.19 11.88 2.57
CA ARG A 392 -15.21 12.84 2.06
C ARG A 392 -15.31 14.16 2.81
N ARG A 393 -16.51 14.70 3.08
CA ARG A 393 -16.71 15.90 3.93
C ARG A 393 -16.02 15.72 5.28
N THR A 394 -16.29 14.61 5.96
CA THR A 394 -15.67 14.28 7.25
C THR A 394 -14.14 14.21 7.16
N THR A 395 -13.61 13.60 6.10
CA THR A 395 -12.16 13.48 5.88
C THR A 395 -11.52 14.84 5.63
N VAL A 396 -12.14 15.69 4.80
CA VAL A 396 -11.69 17.04 4.48
C VAL A 396 -11.64 17.91 5.74
N SER A 397 -12.72 17.96 6.53
CA SER A 397 -12.76 18.73 7.78
C SER A 397 -11.71 18.22 8.79
N ARG A 398 -11.59 16.90 8.94
CA ARG A 398 -10.63 16.30 9.89
C ARG A 398 -9.18 16.59 9.51
N PHE A 399 -8.82 16.42 8.24
CA PHE A 399 -7.43 16.57 7.77
C PHE A 399 -7.03 18.05 7.71
N THR A 400 -7.94 18.93 7.27
CA THR A 400 -7.71 20.38 7.31
C THR A 400 -7.55 20.88 8.74
N GLY A 401 -8.41 20.42 9.67
CA GLY A 401 -8.28 20.79 11.08
C GLY A 401 -7.01 20.25 11.72
N ARG A 402 -6.55 19.06 11.31
CA ARG A 402 -5.26 18.51 11.72
C ARG A 402 -4.11 19.37 11.21
N PHE A 403 -4.09 19.70 9.93
CA PHE A 403 -3.07 20.55 9.32
C PHE A 403 -2.95 21.90 10.04
N LEU A 404 -4.08 22.60 10.26
CA LEU A 404 -4.11 23.90 10.95
C LEU A 404 -3.60 23.84 12.40
N ARG A 405 -3.75 22.70 13.09
CA ARG A 405 -3.17 22.50 14.41
C ARG A 405 -1.67 22.22 14.32
N GLU A 406 -1.26 21.30 13.45
CA GLU A 406 0.14 20.89 13.33
C GLU A 406 1.06 22.04 12.88
N ILE A 407 0.63 22.93 11.98
CA ILE A 407 1.43 24.11 11.61
C ILE A 407 1.67 25.06 12.80
N ARG A 408 0.74 25.12 13.76
CA ARG A 408 0.90 25.89 15.01
C ARG A 408 1.79 25.14 16.00
N ASP A 409 1.61 23.83 16.14
CA ASP A 409 2.46 22.98 17.00
C ASP A 409 3.93 22.99 16.54
N MET A 410 4.16 23.09 15.22
CA MET A 410 5.49 23.29 14.62
C MET A 410 6.08 24.67 14.91
N GLY A 411 5.29 25.62 15.42
CA GLY A 411 5.71 26.98 15.73
C GLY A 411 5.73 27.93 14.53
N LEU A 412 5.11 27.58 13.40
CA LEU A 412 5.17 28.40 12.18
C LEU A 412 4.44 29.75 12.32
N THR A 413 3.58 29.89 13.33
CA THR A 413 2.86 31.13 13.67
C THR A 413 3.56 31.99 14.72
N ARG A 414 4.77 31.61 15.17
CA ARG A 414 5.55 32.43 16.11
C ARG A 414 6.04 33.72 15.45
N PRO A 415 6.30 34.79 16.22
CA PRO A 415 6.88 36.02 15.67
C PRO A 415 8.18 35.73 14.90
N GLY A 416 8.26 36.23 13.66
CA GLY A 416 9.41 36.04 12.77
C GLY A 416 9.36 34.78 11.88
N GLU A 417 8.33 33.93 12.03
CA GLU A 417 8.12 32.74 11.21
C GLU A 417 7.16 32.98 10.03
N ILE A 418 7.07 32.01 9.12
CA ILE A 418 6.36 32.14 7.84
C ILE A 418 4.85 32.42 7.94
N LEU A 419 4.23 32.14 9.09
CA LEU A 419 2.80 32.36 9.36
C LEU A 419 2.56 33.28 10.56
N ALA A 420 3.52 34.16 10.90
CA ALA A 420 3.43 35.03 12.07
C ALA A 420 2.16 35.89 12.11
N ASP A 421 1.62 36.26 10.95
CA ASP A 421 0.42 37.09 10.83
C ASP A 421 -0.88 36.29 10.84
N LEU A 422 -0.84 34.95 10.92
CA LEU A 422 -2.04 34.11 10.88
C LEU A 422 -2.77 34.12 12.24
N PRO A 423 -4.02 34.60 12.32
CA PRO A 423 -4.71 34.71 13.59
C PRO A 423 -5.07 33.36 14.24
N ASP A 424 -5.15 33.35 15.58
CA ASP A 424 -5.44 32.15 16.37
C ASP A 424 -6.85 31.59 16.14
N ASP A 425 -7.80 32.46 15.78
CA ASP A 425 -9.20 32.09 15.54
C ASP A 425 -9.44 31.52 14.14
N PHE A 426 -8.47 31.58 13.23
CA PHE A 426 -8.45 30.84 11.97
C PHE A 426 -8.12 29.35 12.20
N ALA A 427 -9.04 28.67 12.89
CA ALA A 427 -8.90 27.27 13.28
C ALA A 427 -10.25 26.53 13.28
N LEU A 428 -10.22 25.25 12.90
CA LEU A 428 -11.36 24.35 13.02
C LEU A 428 -11.52 23.85 14.46
N ARG A 429 -12.68 24.10 15.03
CA ARG A 429 -13.07 23.73 16.40
C ARG A 429 -13.83 22.40 16.40
N ARG A 430 -14.06 21.83 17.58
CA ARG A 430 -14.76 20.54 17.72
C ARG A 430 -16.18 20.56 17.15
N HIS A 431 -16.91 21.67 17.31
CA HIS A 431 -18.28 21.82 16.79
C HIS A 431 -18.35 22.00 15.26
N ASP A 432 -17.23 22.33 14.62
CA ASP A 432 -17.16 22.44 13.15
C ASP A 432 -17.09 21.07 12.46
N MET A 433 -16.86 20.01 13.23
CA MET A 433 -16.76 18.66 12.69
C MET A 433 -18.15 18.14 12.30
N PRO A 434 -18.32 17.59 11.09
CA PRO A 434 -19.57 16.97 10.67
C PRO A 434 -20.02 15.88 11.65
N PRO A 435 -21.33 15.70 11.88
CA PRO A 435 -21.83 14.60 12.68
C PRO A 435 -21.43 13.27 12.06
N VAL A 436 -21.04 12.30 12.89
CA VAL A 436 -20.73 10.95 12.43
C VAL A 436 -22.04 10.22 12.19
N ILE A 437 -22.41 10.02 10.93
CA ILE A 437 -23.55 9.18 10.55
C ILE A 437 -23.11 7.72 10.67
N THR A 438 -23.75 6.96 11.56
CA THR A 438 -23.63 5.49 11.61
C THR A 438 -24.56 4.88 10.57
N GLU A 439 -24.00 4.17 9.58
CA GLU A 439 -24.80 3.43 8.59
C GLU A 439 -25.47 2.21 9.23
N GLU A 440 -26.80 2.22 9.26
CA GLU A 440 -27.62 1.03 9.43
C GLU A 440 -27.75 0.35 8.04
N GLY A 441 -27.35 -0.93 7.93
CA GLY A 441 -27.21 -1.68 6.66
C GLY A 441 -26.85 -3.15 6.94
N PRO A 442 -26.35 -4.02 6.05
CA PRO A 442 -25.88 -5.38 6.41
C PRO A 442 -24.46 -5.45 7.03
N GLY A 443 -23.74 -4.33 7.11
CA GLY A 443 -22.37 -4.29 7.64
C GLY A 443 -21.36 -4.85 6.63
N ARG A 444 -20.06 -4.62 6.87
CA ARG A 444 -18.99 -5.02 5.93
C ARG A 444 -18.46 -6.45 6.15
N ALA A 445 -18.98 -7.15 7.14
CA ALA A 445 -18.61 -8.53 7.43
C ALA A 445 -19.31 -9.46 6.44
N LEU A 446 -18.56 -10.39 5.83
CA LEU A 446 -19.13 -11.42 4.99
C LEU A 446 -19.91 -12.44 5.84
N PRO A 447 -21.10 -12.88 5.40
CA PRO A 447 -21.81 -14.01 6.00
C PRO A 447 -20.96 -15.29 6.02
N LYS A 448 -21.25 -16.18 6.97
CA LYS A 448 -20.47 -17.42 7.18
C LYS A 448 -20.46 -18.31 5.94
N GLU A 449 -21.59 -18.41 5.25
CA GLU A 449 -21.80 -19.24 4.06
C GLU A 449 -20.98 -18.73 2.87
N ILE A 450 -20.86 -17.40 2.75
CA ILE A 450 -20.03 -16.75 1.74
C ILE A 450 -18.56 -16.98 2.05
N LEU A 451 -18.15 -16.86 3.32
CA LEU A 451 -16.78 -17.14 3.73
C LEU A 451 -16.40 -18.60 3.48
N SER A 452 -17.28 -19.57 3.77
CA SER A 452 -17.06 -20.98 3.47
C SER A 452 -16.85 -21.24 1.98
N GLN A 453 -17.72 -20.72 1.12
CA GLN A 453 -17.58 -20.84 -0.35
C GLN A 453 -16.27 -20.24 -0.87
N LEU A 454 -15.81 -19.12 -0.28
CA LEU A 454 -14.52 -18.53 -0.61
C LEU A 454 -13.36 -19.44 -0.18
N CYS A 455 -13.40 -19.95 1.05
CA CYS A 455 -12.35 -20.82 1.59
C CYS A 455 -12.23 -22.14 0.80
N GLU A 456 -13.35 -22.78 0.46
CA GLU A 456 -13.39 -24.01 -0.36
C GLU A 456 -12.74 -23.81 -1.75
N ARG A 457 -12.81 -22.59 -2.30
CA ARG A 457 -12.28 -22.26 -3.62
C ARG A 457 -10.91 -21.59 -3.59
N LEU A 458 -10.29 -21.38 -2.43
CA LEU A 458 -8.93 -20.83 -2.33
C LEU A 458 -7.91 -21.59 -3.19
N PRO A 459 -7.97 -22.94 -3.35
CA PRO A 459 -7.07 -23.67 -4.22
C PRO A 459 -7.15 -23.31 -5.71
N THR A 460 -8.17 -22.57 -6.17
CA THR A 460 -8.29 -22.13 -7.58
C THR A 460 -7.56 -20.81 -7.85
N LEU A 461 -6.99 -20.18 -6.82
CA LEU A 461 -6.41 -18.85 -6.95
C LEU A 461 -5.10 -18.83 -7.75
N ASP A 462 -4.32 -19.90 -7.70
CA ASP A 462 -3.10 -20.06 -8.50
C ASP A 462 -3.38 -20.25 -10.00
N GLN A 463 -4.60 -20.66 -10.36
CA GLN A 463 -5.04 -20.88 -11.75
C GLN A 463 -5.41 -19.58 -12.48
N ILE A 464 -5.60 -18.46 -11.77
CA ILE A 464 -5.96 -17.18 -12.40
C ILE A 464 -4.73 -16.39 -12.86
N ARG A 465 -4.95 -15.45 -13.79
CA ARG A 465 -3.87 -14.59 -14.28
C ARG A 465 -3.24 -13.76 -13.15
N ASP A 466 -1.91 -13.88 -13.03
CA ASP A 466 -1.08 -13.33 -11.94
C ASP A 466 -1.37 -13.92 -10.55
N GLY A 467 -2.15 -15.01 -10.47
CA GLY A 467 -2.27 -15.84 -9.28
C GLY A 467 -1.01 -16.65 -9.00
N SER A 468 -0.85 -17.05 -7.74
CA SER A 468 0.25 -17.90 -7.28
C SER A 468 -0.10 -18.52 -5.92
N ASP A 469 0.62 -19.57 -5.55
CA ASP A 469 0.57 -20.11 -4.18
C ASP A 469 0.89 -19.04 -3.13
N ASP A 470 1.89 -18.18 -3.38
CA ASP A 470 2.21 -17.05 -2.50
C ASP A 470 0.99 -16.14 -2.26
N ALA A 471 0.20 -15.86 -3.30
CA ALA A 471 -1.01 -15.04 -3.20
C ALA A 471 -2.15 -15.76 -2.48
N ARG A 472 -2.28 -17.08 -2.68
CA ARG A 472 -3.23 -17.92 -1.97
C ARG A 472 -2.94 -17.92 -0.47
N THR A 473 -1.69 -18.20 -0.09
CA THR A 473 -1.25 -18.19 1.31
C THR A 473 -1.38 -16.81 1.95
N ALA A 474 -1.10 -15.73 1.23
CA ALA A 474 -1.34 -14.38 1.74
C ALA A 474 -2.83 -14.13 2.06
N ILE A 475 -3.75 -14.65 1.26
CA ILE A 475 -5.20 -14.51 1.50
C ILE A 475 -5.68 -15.42 2.64
N GLU A 476 -5.16 -16.65 2.74
CA GLU A 476 -5.40 -17.53 3.91
C GLU A 476 -5.02 -16.81 5.22
N VAL A 477 -3.80 -16.25 5.29
CA VAL A 477 -3.35 -15.49 6.46
C VAL A 477 -4.21 -14.24 6.71
N LEU A 478 -4.70 -13.55 5.68
CA LEU A 478 -5.62 -12.42 5.84
C LEU A 478 -6.95 -12.84 6.47
N VAL A 479 -7.51 -13.99 6.05
CA VAL A 479 -8.75 -14.54 6.58
C VAL A 479 -8.58 -14.94 8.05
N ASP A 480 -7.46 -15.59 8.38
CA ASP A 480 -7.19 -16.12 9.73
C ASP A 480 -6.88 -15.03 10.76
N THR A 481 -6.23 -13.94 10.35
CA THR A 481 -5.67 -12.94 11.30
C THR A 481 -6.42 -11.61 11.31
N GLY A 482 -7.27 -11.37 10.31
CA GLY A 482 -7.94 -10.09 10.11
C GLY A 482 -6.99 -8.90 9.95
N ARG A 483 -5.69 -9.12 9.67
CA ARG A 483 -4.72 -8.03 9.40
C ARG A 483 -5.04 -7.31 8.10
N ARG A 484 -4.46 -6.13 7.91
CA ARG A 484 -4.64 -5.35 6.68
C ARG A 484 -3.81 -5.96 5.54
N PRO A 485 -4.24 -5.84 4.27
CA PRO A 485 -3.51 -6.42 3.15
C PRO A 485 -2.07 -5.93 2.99
N ASP A 486 -1.77 -4.69 3.38
CA ASP A 486 -0.42 -4.14 3.39
C ASP A 486 0.44 -4.67 4.55
N GLU A 487 -0.16 -4.94 5.70
CA GLU A 487 0.51 -5.59 6.86
C GLU A 487 0.93 -7.01 6.50
N ILE A 488 0.03 -7.81 5.91
CA ILE A 488 0.33 -9.19 5.49
C ILE A 488 1.29 -9.23 4.30
N GLY A 489 1.02 -8.44 3.26
CA GLY A 489 1.86 -8.43 2.05
C GLY A 489 3.30 -8.00 2.30
N CYS A 490 3.57 -7.29 3.40
CA CYS A 490 4.90 -6.82 3.79
C CYS A 490 5.50 -7.55 5.00
N LEU A 491 4.99 -8.74 5.36
CA LEU A 491 5.59 -9.53 6.44
C LEU A 491 7.07 -9.86 6.12
N PRO A 492 7.99 -9.63 7.06
CA PRO A 492 9.37 -10.11 6.91
C PRO A 492 9.42 -11.63 7.04
N TRP A 493 10.52 -12.27 6.61
CA TRP A 493 10.63 -13.73 6.68
C TRP A 493 10.65 -14.25 8.13
N ASP A 494 11.17 -13.47 9.07
CA ASP A 494 11.25 -13.74 10.51
C ASP A 494 9.98 -13.34 11.30
N CYS A 495 8.84 -13.17 10.62
CA CYS A 495 7.59 -12.71 11.24
C CYS A 495 6.92 -13.67 12.25
N LEU A 496 7.56 -14.74 12.67
CA LEU A 496 6.98 -15.75 13.56
C LEU A 496 7.89 -15.94 14.78
N GLU A 497 7.33 -15.69 15.96
CA GLU A 497 7.98 -15.87 17.26
C GLU A 497 7.15 -16.80 18.15
N THR A 498 7.73 -17.21 19.28
CA THR A 498 7.02 -17.90 20.37
C THR A 498 6.84 -16.97 21.56
N ASP A 499 5.70 -17.04 22.23
CA ASP A 499 5.49 -16.37 23.51
C ASP A 499 6.09 -17.15 24.69
N GLU A 500 5.88 -16.62 25.90
CA GLU A 500 6.32 -17.21 27.18
C GLU A 500 5.70 -18.58 27.48
N HIS A 501 4.62 -18.96 26.78
CA HIS A 501 3.94 -20.23 26.89
C HIS A 501 4.25 -21.18 25.73
N GLY A 502 5.21 -20.83 24.87
CA GLY A 502 5.59 -21.61 23.69
C GLY A 502 4.54 -21.59 22.57
N LYS A 503 3.59 -20.65 22.59
CA LYS A 503 2.57 -20.49 21.55
C LYS A 503 3.01 -19.51 20.47
N SER A 504 2.49 -19.73 19.26
CA SER A 504 2.89 -19.00 18.06
C SER A 504 2.35 -17.56 18.05
N VAL A 505 3.24 -16.61 17.76
CA VAL A 505 2.94 -15.18 17.66
C VAL A 505 3.39 -14.63 16.31
N LEU A 506 2.47 -14.01 15.59
CA LEU A 506 2.77 -13.25 14.38
C LEU A 506 3.30 -11.86 14.76
N VAL A 507 4.48 -11.52 14.24
CA VAL A 507 5.09 -10.20 14.37
C VAL A 507 4.92 -9.42 13.06
N TYR A 508 4.30 -8.24 13.13
CA TYR A 508 3.97 -7.44 11.97
C TYR A 508 4.16 -5.94 12.21
N THR A 509 4.13 -5.15 11.12
CA THR A 509 4.18 -3.69 11.18
C THR A 509 2.82 -3.10 10.83
N ASP A 510 2.23 -2.34 11.74
CA ASP A 510 1.03 -1.52 11.49
C ASP A 510 1.46 -0.21 10.82
N PHE A 511 1.51 -0.22 9.49
CA PHE A 511 1.87 0.95 8.68
C PHE A 511 0.89 2.12 8.82
N LYS A 512 -0.39 1.82 9.11
CA LYS A 512 -1.42 2.86 9.25
C LYS A 512 -1.18 3.73 10.48
N ASN A 513 -0.78 3.12 11.58
CA ASN A 513 -0.55 3.80 12.86
C ASN A 513 0.93 3.95 13.21
N ASN A 514 1.83 3.63 12.26
CA ASN A 514 3.27 3.81 12.40
C ASN A 514 3.88 3.01 13.57
N ARG A 515 3.47 1.73 13.73
CA ARG A 515 3.97 0.85 14.80
C ARG A 515 4.66 -0.38 14.23
N VAL A 516 5.93 -0.57 14.58
CA VAL A 516 6.72 -1.74 14.24
C VAL A 516 6.66 -2.78 15.36
N GLY A 517 6.90 -4.05 15.07
CA GLY A 517 6.96 -5.12 16.07
C GLY A 517 5.65 -5.40 16.80
N CYS A 518 4.50 -5.16 16.16
CA CYS A 518 3.21 -5.51 16.71
C CYS A 518 3.08 -7.03 16.80
N ARG A 519 2.63 -7.54 17.94
CA ARG A 519 2.48 -8.97 18.24
C ARG A 519 1.01 -9.38 18.13
N LEU A 520 0.72 -10.50 17.49
CA LEU A 520 -0.62 -11.08 17.41
C LEU A 520 -0.53 -12.59 17.69
N PRO A 521 -1.12 -13.09 18.77
CA PRO A 521 -1.25 -14.53 19.00
C PRO A 521 -2.02 -15.17 17.84
N ILE A 522 -1.51 -16.29 17.32
CA ILE A 522 -2.14 -17.03 16.22
C ILE A 522 -2.28 -18.52 16.54
N PRO A 523 -3.29 -19.21 15.99
CA PRO A 523 -3.40 -20.66 16.11
C PRO A 523 -2.25 -21.39 15.42
N ASP A 524 -1.95 -22.61 15.88
CA ASP A 524 -0.90 -23.46 15.32
C ASP A 524 -1.15 -23.76 13.83
N SER A 525 -2.42 -23.91 13.41
CA SER A 525 -2.78 -24.10 12.00
C SER A 525 -2.35 -22.94 11.09
N THR A 526 -2.47 -21.69 11.57
CA THR A 526 -2.02 -20.50 10.81
C THR A 526 -0.50 -20.40 10.83
N ALA A 527 0.14 -20.78 11.95
CA ALA A 527 1.61 -20.84 12.04
C ALA A 527 2.19 -21.87 11.05
N GLU A 528 1.56 -23.03 10.88
CA GLU A 528 1.97 -24.05 9.90
C GLU A 528 1.93 -23.54 8.46
N ILE A 529 0.91 -22.75 8.10
CA ILE A 529 0.81 -22.09 6.79
C ILE A 529 2.02 -21.16 6.58
N ILE A 530 2.35 -20.33 7.58
CA ILE A 530 3.50 -19.42 7.54
C ILE A 530 4.82 -20.20 7.45
N VAL A 531 4.98 -21.28 8.22
CA VAL A 531 6.19 -22.13 8.19
C VAL A 531 6.38 -22.77 6.81
N ARG A 532 5.31 -23.28 6.20
CA ARG A 532 5.34 -23.83 4.84
C ARG A 532 5.78 -22.77 3.82
N GLN A 533 5.23 -21.57 3.93
CA GLN A 533 5.62 -20.45 3.09
C GLN A 533 7.09 -20.07 3.30
N LYS A 534 7.56 -19.96 4.55
CA LYS A 534 8.98 -19.68 4.87
C LYS A 534 9.93 -20.69 4.22
N LYS A 535 9.58 -21.98 4.23
CA LYS A 535 10.34 -23.05 3.56
C LYS A 535 10.36 -22.87 2.05
N ALA A 536 9.20 -22.59 1.44
CA ALA A 536 9.10 -22.36 -0.01
C ALA A 536 9.92 -21.14 -0.46
N ILE A 537 9.86 -20.03 0.29
CA ILE A 537 10.66 -18.83 0.02
C ILE A 537 12.15 -19.12 0.16
N ARG A 538 12.57 -19.81 1.22
CA ARG A 538 13.97 -20.15 1.42
C ARG A 538 14.51 -21.07 0.31
N ALA A 539 13.71 -22.02 -0.15
CA ALA A 539 14.07 -22.88 -1.28
C ALA A 539 14.18 -22.10 -2.59
N ARG A 540 13.32 -21.11 -2.82
CA ARG A 540 13.35 -20.26 -4.02
C ARG A 540 14.51 -19.26 -4.03
N PHE A 541 14.94 -18.79 -2.85
CA PHE A 541 16.01 -17.80 -2.67
C PHE A 541 17.07 -18.30 -1.66
N PRO A 542 17.87 -19.31 -2.04
CA PRO A 542 18.83 -19.94 -1.11
C PRO A 542 19.99 -19.02 -0.71
N ASP A 543 20.40 -18.12 -1.60
CA ASP A 543 21.59 -17.26 -1.41
C ASP A 543 21.28 -15.94 -0.72
N THR A 544 20.00 -15.57 -0.62
CA THR A 544 19.59 -14.34 0.06
C THR A 544 19.66 -14.50 1.57
N GLU A 545 20.22 -13.50 2.26
CA GLU A 545 20.25 -13.42 3.72
C GLU A 545 18.83 -13.43 4.31
N LEU A 546 18.60 -14.24 5.36
CA LEU A 546 17.27 -14.42 5.96
C LEU A 546 16.66 -13.11 6.48
N SER A 547 17.48 -12.23 7.05
CA SER A 547 17.07 -10.91 7.58
C SER A 547 16.54 -9.97 6.49
N LYS A 548 16.89 -10.21 5.22
CA LYS A 548 16.49 -9.41 4.06
C LYS A 548 15.32 -10.02 3.30
N LEU A 549 15.01 -11.29 3.53
CA LEU A 549 13.90 -11.98 2.89
C LEU A 549 12.57 -11.49 3.44
N VAL A 550 11.57 -11.47 2.56
CA VAL A 550 10.17 -11.22 2.92
C VAL A 550 9.34 -12.48 2.72
N LEU A 551 8.26 -12.64 3.49
CA LEU A 551 7.42 -13.84 3.43
C LEU A 551 6.64 -13.94 2.09
N PHE A 552 6.25 -12.79 1.54
CA PHE A 552 5.49 -12.70 0.28
C PHE A 552 6.20 -11.80 -0.73
N PRO A 553 7.21 -12.31 -1.45
CA PRO A 553 7.98 -11.53 -2.40
C PRO A 553 7.20 -11.29 -3.70
N ARG A 554 7.28 -10.08 -4.26
CA ARG A 554 6.64 -9.75 -5.56
C ARG A 554 7.14 -10.67 -6.67
N PRO A 555 6.28 -11.09 -7.61
CA PRO A 555 6.63 -12.11 -8.62
C PRO A 555 7.51 -11.57 -9.75
N ARG A 556 7.74 -10.26 -9.83
CA ARG A 556 8.50 -9.60 -10.90
C ARG A 556 9.41 -8.54 -10.29
N GLN A 557 10.59 -8.35 -10.89
CA GLN A 557 11.60 -7.37 -10.44
C GLN A 557 12.08 -7.69 -9.01
N ASN A 558 12.38 -8.94 -8.72
CA ASN A 558 12.72 -9.37 -7.36
C ASN A 558 13.53 -10.68 -7.36
N SER A 559 14.71 -10.66 -7.96
CA SER A 559 15.61 -11.82 -8.09
C SER A 559 16.05 -12.33 -6.73
N GLU A 560 16.18 -11.43 -5.76
CA GLU A 560 16.63 -11.74 -4.40
C GLU A 560 15.48 -11.99 -3.41
N GLY A 561 14.21 -11.96 -3.83
CA GLY A 561 13.10 -12.19 -2.91
C GLY A 561 12.99 -11.18 -1.76
N THR A 562 13.61 -10.00 -1.86
CA THR A 562 13.62 -8.96 -0.79
C THR A 562 12.49 -7.93 -0.90
N GLN A 563 11.81 -7.89 -2.04
CA GLN A 563 10.76 -6.90 -2.30
C GLN A 563 9.36 -7.48 -2.03
N PRO A 564 8.58 -6.95 -1.09
CA PRO A 564 7.29 -7.53 -0.71
C PRO A 564 6.20 -7.30 -1.76
N PHE A 565 5.12 -8.07 -1.62
CA PHE A 565 3.86 -7.82 -2.29
C PHE A 565 3.38 -6.39 -2.04
N ARG A 566 2.80 -5.81 -3.09
CA ARG A 566 2.08 -4.54 -2.95
C ARG A 566 0.63 -4.86 -2.63
N MET A 567 0.00 -4.06 -1.78
CA MET A 567 -1.45 -4.12 -1.51
C MET A 567 -2.28 -4.20 -2.81
N GLN A 568 -1.89 -3.42 -3.83
CA GLN A 568 -2.54 -3.43 -5.14
C GLN A 568 -2.44 -4.78 -5.86
N HIS A 569 -1.34 -5.52 -5.70
CA HIS A 569 -1.19 -6.84 -6.31
C HIS A 569 -2.18 -7.82 -5.68
N ILE A 570 -2.21 -7.91 -4.35
CA ILE A 570 -3.17 -8.74 -3.60
C ILE A 570 -4.61 -8.39 -4.00
N GLY A 571 -4.97 -7.10 -3.99
CA GLY A 571 -6.31 -6.66 -4.38
C GLY A 571 -6.68 -6.99 -5.83
N ASN A 572 -5.76 -6.86 -6.77
CA ASN A 572 -6.02 -7.16 -8.18
C ASN A 572 -6.15 -8.67 -8.45
N VAL A 573 -5.30 -9.49 -7.83
CA VAL A 573 -5.36 -10.95 -7.94
C VAL A 573 -6.64 -11.46 -7.30
N HIS A 574 -6.93 -11.02 -6.06
CA HIS A 574 -8.16 -11.34 -5.34
C HIS A 574 -9.41 -10.98 -6.14
N ARG A 575 -9.48 -9.77 -6.70
CA ARG A 575 -10.64 -9.34 -7.50
C ARG A 575 -10.84 -10.21 -8.74
N ARG A 576 -9.77 -10.59 -9.44
CA ARG A 576 -9.87 -11.49 -10.61
C ARG A 576 -10.35 -12.87 -10.21
N TRP A 577 -9.87 -13.39 -9.08
CA TRP A 577 -10.25 -14.68 -8.54
C TRP A 577 -11.74 -14.70 -8.17
N VAL A 578 -12.23 -13.73 -7.39
CA VAL A 578 -13.66 -13.60 -7.05
C VAL A 578 -14.53 -13.47 -8.32
N ASN A 579 -14.09 -12.68 -9.30
CA ASN A 579 -14.84 -12.50 -10.54
C ASN A 579 -14.90 -13.76 -11.41
N ALA A 580 -13.88 -14.62 -11.34
CA ALA A 580 -13.82 -15.88 -12.10
C ALA A 580 -14.69 -16.99 -11.51
N MET A 581 -15.14 -16.87 -10.25
CA MET A 581 -16.00 -17.86 -9.61
C MET A 581 -17.41 -17.90 -10.20
N PRO A 582 -18.14 -19.02 -10.05
CA PRO A 582 -19.60 -19.04 -10.08
C PRO A 582 -20.26 -18.00 -9.13
N PRO A 583 -21.58 -17.73 -9.26
CA PRO A 583 -22.34 -16.95 -8.28
C PRO A 583 -22.09 -17.40 -6.85
N LEU A 584 -22.02 -16.45 -5.91
CA LEU A 584 -21.89 -16.73 -4.48
C LEU A 584 -23.30 -16.69 -3.88
N LEU A 585 -23.72 -17.74 -3.18
CA LEU A 585 -25.11 -17.85 -2.74
C LEU A 585 -25.24 -17.74 -1.22
N LEU A 586 -26.27 -17.01 -0.76
CA LEU A 586 -26.69 -17.02 0.63
C LEU A 586 -27.47 -18.30 0.96
N ALA A 587 -27.75 -18.53 2.24
CA ALA A 587 -28.49 -19.71 2.71
C ALA A 587 -29.91 -19.82 2.10
N ASP A 588 -30.50 -18.70 1.72
CA ASP A 588 -31.82 -18.62 1.06
C ASP A 588 -31.76 -18.77 -0.47
N GLY A 589 -30.57 -19.01 -1.03
CA GLY A 589 -30.34 -19.14 -2.46
C GLY A 589 -30.15 -17.81 -3.20
N THR A 590 -30.24 -16.66 -2.52
CA THR A 590 -30.03 -15.34 -3.13
C THR A 590 -28.56 -15.13 -3.49
N GLU A 591 -28.28 -14.55 -4.66
CA GLU A 591 -26.91 -14.22 -5.06
C GLU A 591 -26.36 -13.05 -4.24
N PHE A 592 -25.18 -13.26 -3.64
CA PHE A 592 -24.44 -12.26 -2.91
C PHE A 592 -23.58 -11.41 -3.87
N PRO A 593 -23.62 -10.07 -3.76
CA PRO A 593 -22.88 -9.19 -4.65
C PRO A 593 -21.37 -9.36 -4.47
N LYS A 594 -20.70 -9.93 -5.49
CA LYS A 594 -19.24 -10.11 -5.52
C LYS A 594 -18.43 -8.82 -5.32
N LEU A 595 -19.00 -7.65 -5.64
CA LEU A 595 -18.35 -6.36 -5.42
C LEU A 595 -18.05 -6.09 -3.95
N GLU A 596 -18.90 -6.58 -3.03
CA GLU A 596 -18.73 -6.49 -1.58
C GLU A 596 -17.61 -7.40 -1.04
N VAL A 597 -17.20 -8.40 -1.83
CA VAL A 597 -16.07 -9.26 -1.47
C VAL A 597 -14.77 -8.56 -1.87
N VAL A 598 -14.15 -7.92 -0.89
CA VAL A 598 -12.85 -7.23 -1.00
C VAL A 598 -11.88 -7.76 0.06
N PRO A 599 -10.55 -7.67 -0.10
CA PRO A 599 -9.62 -8.16 0.92
C PRO A 599 -9.85 -7.58 2.32
N TYR A 600 -10.38 -6.36 2.41
CA TYR A 600 -10.69 -5.71 3.67
C TYR A 600 -11.94 -6.26 4.38
N SER A 601 -12.86 -6.94 3.68
CA SER A 601 -14.04 -7.54 4.30
C SER A 601 -13.67 -8.71 5.21
N TYR A 602 -12.56 -9.42 4.93
CA TYR A 602 -12.03 -10.47 5.82
C TYR A 602 -11.70 -9.97 7.22
N ARG A 603 -11.20 -8.73 7.34
CA ARG A 603 -10.96 -8.08 8.63
C ARG A 603 -12.26 -7.83 9.40
N HIS A 604 -13.33 -7.45 8.71
CA HIS A 604 -14.66 -7.31 9.33
C HIS A 604 -15.24 -8.67 9.72
N SER A 605 -15.13 -9.68 8.86
CA SER A 605 -15.55 -11.05 9.16
C SER A 605 -14.77 -11.66 10.33
N TYR A 606 -13.47 -11.40 10.45
CA TYR A 606 -12.65 -11.80 11.59
C TYR A 606 -13.19 -11.19 12.90
N ALA A 607 -13.41 -9.88 12.92
CA ALA A 607 -13.97 -9.21 14.09
C ALA A 607 -15.35 -9.73 14.47
N GLN A 608 -16.23 -9.93 13.47
CA GLN A 608 -17.56 -10.47 13.67
C GLN A 608 -17.52 -11.88 14.26
N ARG A 609 -16.69 -12.80 13.71
CA ARG A 609 -16.53 -14.16 14.24
C ARG A 609 -16.08 -14.17 15.70
N HIS A 610 -15.13 -13.32 16.06
CA HIS A 610 -14.67 -13.20 17.45
C HIS A 610 -15.75 -12.65 18.38
N ALA A 611 -16.50 -11.65 17.93
CA ALA A 611 -17.63 -11.12 18.68
C ALA A 611 -18.75 -12.17 18.85
N ASP A 612 -19.07 -12.91 17.78
CA ASP A 612 -20.05 -14.00 17.80
C ASP A 612 -19.62 -15.11 18.77
N ALA A 613 -18.33 -15.46 18.79
CA ALA A 613 -17.72 -16.38 19.75
C ALA A 613 -17.65 -15.85 21.19
N GLY A 614 -18.10 -14.61 21.45
CA GLY A 614 -18.19 -14.04 22.78
C GLY A 614 -16.92 -13.34 23.29
N THR A 615 -15.90 -13.17 22.44
CA THR A 615 -14.64 -12.46 22.78
C THR A 615 -14.94 -11.09 23.38
N LEU A 616 -14.26 -10.74 24.47
CA LEU A 616 -14.47 -9.45 25.13
C LEU A 616 -14.04 -8.27 24.23
N PRO A 617 -14.73 -7.12 24.23
CA PRO A 617 -14.43 -6.01 23.32
C PRO A 617 -13.02 -5.42 23.45
N ASP A 618 -12.45 -5.43 24.65
CA ASP A 618 -11.07 -5.03 24.96
C ASP A 618 -10.03 -6.01 24.39
N VAL A 619 -10.26 -7.31 24.56
CA VAL A 619 -9.46 -8.36 23.93
C VAL A 619 -9.56 -8.27 22.41
N LEU A 620 -10.77 -8.09 21.87
CA LEU A 620 -10.99 -7.92 20.43
C LEU A 620 -10.33 -6.64 19.91
N ARG A 621 -10.32 -5.55 20.67
CA ARG A 621 -9.58 -4.32 20.32
C ARG A 621 -8.09 -4.60 20.18
N GLU A 622 -7.53 -5.38 21.08
CA GLU A 622 -6.11 -5.77 21.04
C GLU A 622 -5.81 -6.70 19.87
N LEU A 623 -6.62 -7.74 19.66
CA LEU A 623 -6.54 -8.61 18.49
C LEU A 623 -6.59 -7.78 17.21
N MET A 624 -7.52 -6.83 17.10
CA MET A 624 -7.66 -5.93 15.95
C MET A 624 -6.54 -4.88 15.86
N GLY A 625 -5.71 -4.70 16.88
CA GLY A 625 -4.67 -3.68 16.92
C GLY A 625 -5.23 -2.25 16.92
N HIS A 626 -6.40 -2.02 17.52
CA HIS A 626 -7.01 -0.69 17.66
C HIS A 626 -6.58 0.01 18.96
N ARG A 627 -6.56 1.34 18.98
CA ARG A 627 -6.32 2.13 20.21
C ARG A 627 -7.60 2.36 21.01
N SER A 628 -8.73 2.54 20.31
CA SER A 628 -10.03 2.86 20.90
C SER A 628 -11.03 1.73 20.71
N LEU A 629 -11.79 1.41 21.76
CA LEU A 629 -12.93 0.49 21.70
C LEU A 629 -13.99 0.95 20.69
N GLN A 630 -14.20 2.26 20.57
CA GLN A 630 -15.16 2.83 19.61
C GLN A 630 -14.82 2.43 18.18
N THR A 631 -13.52 2.39 17.84
CA THR A 631 -13.07 1.91 16.52
C THR A 631 -13.32 0.42 16.36
N THR A 632 -13.18 -0.40 17.40
CA THR A 632 -13.48 -1.84 17.33
C THR A 632 -14.97 -2.11 17.13
N GLN A 633 -15.84 -1.34 17.78
CA GLN A 633 -17.29 -1.46 17.64
C GLN A 633 -17.80 -1.23 16.21
N THR A 634 -17.06 -0.51 15.34
CA THR A 634 -17.47 -0.37 13.93
C THR A 634 -17.20 -1.62 13.09
N TYR A 635 -16.48 -2.63 13.61
CA TYR A 635 -16.08 -3.81 12.84
C TYR A 635 -16.99 -5.01 13.03
N TYR A 636 -17.81 -5.02 14.07
CA TYR A 636 -18.75 -6.10 14.35
C TYR A 636 -20.07 -5.51 14.82
N ARG A 637 -21.13 -6.29 14.74
CA ARG A 637 -22.44 -5.94 15.29
C ARG A 637 -22.81 -6.88 16.40
N VAL A 638 -23.33 -6.30 17.46
CA VAL A 638 -24.10 -7.06 18.44
C VAL A 638 -25.44 -7.35 17.77
N THR A 639 -25.69 -8.59 17.37
CA THR A 639 -26.92 -8.91 16.66
C THR A 639 -28.12 -8.63 17.55
N GLU A 640 -29.14 -8.00 16.99
CA GLU A 640 -30.41 -7.74 17.68
C GLU A 640 -31.00 -9.04 18.22
N LYS A 641 -30.84 -10.14 17.48
CA LYS A 641 -31.22 -11.51 17.87
C LYS A 641 -30.51 -12.00 19.15
N ARG A 642 -29.21 -11.72 19.33
CA ARG A 642 -28.46 -12.11 20.55
C ARG A 642 -28.86 -11.25 21.74
N THR A 643 -29.05 -9.95 21.53
CA THR A 643 -29.56 -9.07 22.59
C THR A 643 -30.98 -9.45 22.98
N ARG A 644 -31.85 -9.76 22.00
CA ARG A 644 -33.24 -10.20 22.18
C ARG A 644 -33.32 -11.51 22.96
N SER A 645 -32.59 -12.54 22.54
CA SER A 645 -32.53 -13.82 23.27
C SER A 645 -31.99 -13.66 24.70
N ALA A 646 -31.02 -12.77 24.93
CA ALA A 646 -30.51 -12.49 26.27
C ALA A 646 -31.53 -11.74 27.15
N VAL A 647 -32.31 -10.82 26.57
CA VAL A 647 -33.42 -10.15 27.28
C VAL A 647 -34.51 -11.17 27.62
N ASP A 648 -34.95 -11.99 26.66
CA ASP A 648 -36.05 -12.94 26.85
C ASP A 648 -35.77 -13.94 27.97
N LYS A 649 -34.52 -14.42 28.08
CA LYS A 649 -34.08 -15.33 29.14
C LYS A 649 -33.99 -14.70 30.53
N LEU A 650 -33.94 -13.36 30.64
CA LEU A 650 -33.81 -12.65 31.91
C LEU A 650 -35.12 -12.01 32.38
N VAL A 651 -36.06 -11.73 31.47
CA VAL A 651 -37.40 -11.20 31.82
C VAL A 651 -38.17 -12.16 32.74
N SER A 652 -38.03 -13.48 32.54
CA SER A 652 -38.62 -14.50 33.41
C SER A 652 -38.01 -14.56 34.82
N HIS A 653 -36.89 -13.87 35.05
CA HIS A 653 -36.16 -13.80 36.32
C HIS A 653 -36.12 -12.38 36.90
N GLN A 654 -37.14 -11.56 36.60
CA GLN A 654 -37.27 -10.24 37.21
C GLN A 654 -37.96 -10.30 38.58
N PHE A 655 -37.39 -9.55 39.53
CA PHE A 655 -37.86 -9.40 40.90
C PHE A 655 -38.30 -7.97 41.20
N ASP A 656 -39.36 -7.82 41.99
CA ASP A 656 -39.77 -6.53 42.56
C ASP A 656 -38.92 -6.14 43.77
N ARG A 657 -39.23 -5.00 44.41
CA ARG A 657 -38.53 -4.52 45.61
C ARG A 657 -38.62 -5.47 46.82
N HIS A 658 -39.58 -6.38 46.85
CA HIS A 658 -39.82 -7.34 47.92
C HIS A 658 -39.17 -8.70 47.64
N GLY A 659 -38.63 -8.91 46.43
CA GLY A 659 -38.06 -10.18 45.99
C GLY A 659 -39.10 -11.16 45.47
N ASN A 660 -40.30 -10.69 45.10
CA ASN A 660 -41.30 -11.50 44.42
C ASN A 660 -40.99 -11.54 42.92
N ARG A 661 -41.14 -12.71 42.30
CA ARG A 661 -41.09 -12.83 40.83
C ARG A 661 -42.29 -12.10 40.23
N ILE A 662 -42.03 -11.35 39.15
CA ILE A 662 -43.05 -10.51 38.51
C ILE A 662 -43.76 -11.25 37.39
N TRP A 663 -43.11 -12.24 36.79
CA TRP A 663 -43.61 -12.99 35.65
C TRP A 663 -43.60 -14.48 35.97
N THR A 664 -44.74 -15.00 36.42
CA THR A 664 -44.90 -16.42 36.78
C THR A 664 -45.39 -17.29 35.60
N GLU A 665 -45.92 -16.68 34.53
CA GLU A 665 -46.43 -17.38 33.35
C GLU A 665 -45.82 -16.82 32.05
N ALA A 666 -44.64 -17.34 31.67
CA ALA A 666 -44.04 -17.03 30.38
C ALA A 666 -44.75 -17.81 29.26
N ARG A 667 -45.81 -17.24 28.66
CA ARG A 667 -46.31 -17.70 27.35
C ARG A 667 -46.58 -16.52 26.41
N GLN A 668 -45.66 -16.36 25.47
CA GLN A 668 -45.80 -15.66 24.19
C GLN A 668 -46.34 -14.23 24.27
N LEU A 669 -45.48 -13.29 24.67
CA LEU A 669 -45.72 -11.88 24.38
C LEU A 669 -45.59 -11.66 22.86
N LEU A 670 -46.56 -10.97 22.27
CA LEU A 670 -46.51 -10.52 20.88
C LEU A 670 -45.32 -9.55 20.69
N GLU A 671 -44.76 -9.53 19.48
CA GLU A 671 -43.57 -8.74 19.08
C GLU A 671 -43.65 -7.24 19.51
N HIS A 672 -44.86 -6.70 19.66
CA HIS A 672 -45.13 -5.33 20.09
C HIS A 672 -44.97 -5.07 21.60
N GLU A 673 -45.15 -6.06 22.48
CA GLU A 673 -44.99 -5.87 23.93
C GLU A 673 -43.52 -5.83 24.36
N HIS A 674 -42.64 -6.56 23.66
CA HIS A 674 -41.19 -6.49 23.89
C HIS A 674 -40.59 -5.12 23.54
N ALA A 675 -41.08 -4.48 22.47
CA ALA A 675 -40.70 -3.11 22.13
C ALA A 675 -41.20 -2.11 23.20
N ARG A 676 -42.42 -2.29 23.72
CA ARG A 676 -42.97 -1.47 24.81
C ARG A 676 -42.22 -1.64 26.12
N LEU A 677 -41.76 -2.85 26.47
CA LEU A 677 -40.92 -3.10 27.65
C LEU A 677 -39.56 -2.38 27.54
N ARG A 678 -38.96 -2.33 26.34
CA ARG A 678 -37.71 -1.56 26.11
C ARG A 678 -37.90 -0.05 26.20
N ILE A 679 -39.04 0.47 25.74
CA ILE A 679 -39.37 1.91 25.75
C ILE A 679 -39.86 2.37 27.13
N GLY A 680 -40.46 1.46 27.92
CA GLY A 680 -41.08 1.75 29.21
C GLY A 680 -40.20 1.53 30.44
N GLN A 681 -38.88 1.38 30.28
CA GLN A 681 -37.95 1.15 31.39
C GLN A 681 -36.64 1.92 31.21
N VAL A 682 -36.03 2.34 32.33
CA VAL A 682 -34.73 3.02 32.36
C VAL A 682 -33.83 2.39 33.40
N SER A 683 -32.53 2.34 33.13
CA SER A 683 -31.56 1.82 34.10
C SER A 683 -31.44 2.76 35.29
N VAL A 684 -31.43 2.19 36.49
CA VAL A 684 -31.20 2.88 37.77
C VAL A 684 -30.15 2.10 38.57
N PRO A 685 -29.62 2.64 39.68
CA PRO A 685 -28.65 1.89 40.49
C PRO A 685 -29.16 0.48 40.79
N TYR A 686 -28.31 -0.54 40.52
CA TYR A 686 -28.55 -1.96 40.80
C TYR A 686 -29.90 -2.54 40.31
N GLY A 687 -30.49 -1.95 39.26
CA GLY A 687 -31.71 -2.45 38.63
C GLY A 687 -32.26 -1.56 37.52
N ILE A 688 -33.58 -1.60 37.33
CA ILE A 688 -34.33 -0.79 36.37
C ILE A 688 -35.54 -0.13 37.04
N CYS A 689 -35.98 0.98 36.46
CA CYS A 689 -37.17 1.72 36.86
C CYS A 689 -38.18 1.73 35.71
N VAL A 690 -39.43 1.42 36.02
CA VAL A 690 -40.56 1.41 35.06
C VAL A 690 -41.50 2.61 35.23
N GLU A 691 -41.13 3.61 36.04
CA GLU A 691 -41.96 4.79 36.28
C GLU A 691 -41.98 5.70 35.04
N PRO A 692 -43.13 5.91 34.36
CA PRO A 692 -43.20 6.59 33.07
C PRO A 692 -42.55 7.98 33.06
N SER A 693 -42.71 8.74 34.15
CA SER A 693 -42.14 10.10 34.26
C SER A 693 -40.62 10.07 34.35
N ASN A 694 -40.06 9.11 35.09
CA ASN A 694 -38.61 8.96 35.24
C ASN A 694 -37.98 8.34 33.97
N VAL A 695 -38.69 7.43 33.30
CA VAL A 695 -38.30 6.86 32.01
C VAL A 695 -38.23 7.95 30.94
N LYS A 696 -39.24 8.82 30.85
CA LYS A 696 -39.26 9.97 29.93
C LYS A 696 -38.12 10.96 30.20
N ALA A 697 -37.70 11.09 31.46
CA ALA A 697 -36.57 11.92 31.88
C ALA A 697 -35.20 11.22 31.75
N GLY A 698 -35.12 10.04 31.12
CA GLY A 698 -33.87 9.32 30.94
C GLY A 698 -33.21 8.87 32.25
N GLY A 699 -34.00 8.67 33.31
CA GLY A 699 -33.51 8.23 34.63
C GLY A 699 -33.09 9.38 35.55
N HIS A 700 -33.18 10.63 35.09
CA HIS A 700 -32.80 11.82 35.88
C HIS A 700 -33.99 12.51 36.59
N GLY A 701 -35.20 11.99 36.42
CA GLY A 701 -36.44 12.62 36.90
C GLY A 701 -37.04 11.98 38.16
N CYS A 702 -36.27 11.19 38.92
CA CYS A 702 -36.79 10.45 40.08
C CYS A 702 -37.17 11.39 41.24
N PRO A 703 -38.45 11.44 41.68
CA PRO A 703 -38.87 12.30 42.79
C PRO A 703 -38.42 11.78 44.16
N PHE A 704 -38.00 10.51 44.24
CA PHE A 704 -37.67 9.80 45.48
C PHE A 704 -36.16 9.73 45.77
N ARG A 705 -35.35 10.63 45.19
CA ARG A 705 -33.89 10.71 45.40
C ARG A 705 -33.17 9.35 45.28
N PHE A 706 -33.58 8.53 44.31
CA PHE A 706 -32.95 7.23 44.02
C PHE A 706 -33.00 6.19 45.15
N ARG A 707 -33.98 6.27 46.07
CA ARG A 707 -34.28 5.22 47.07
C ARG A 707 -34.97 4.02 46.42
N CYS A 708 -34.29 3.38 45.46
CA CYS A 708 -34.84 2.40 44.54
C CYS A 708 -35.48 1.18 45.23
N VAL A 709 -34.83 0.59 46.24
CA VAL A 709 -35.38 -0.55 47.01
C VAL A 709 -36.59 -0.21 47.88
N GLY A 710 -36.93 1.07 48.01
CA GLY A 710 -38.18 1.53 48.63
C GLY A 710 -39.32 1.70 47.62
N CYS A 711 -39.06 1.69 46.32
CA CYS A 711 -39.97 2.14 45.27
C CYS A 711 -40.68 0.97 44.57
N ASP A 712 -42.00 1.08 44.38
CA ASP A 712 -42.81 0.05 43.70
C ASP A 712 -42.50 -0.07 42.20
N HIS A 713 -41.81 0.90 41.62
CA HIS A 713 -41.40 0.90 40.22
C HIS A 713 -40.00 0.30 40.00
N PHE A 714 -39.33 -0.12 41.07
CA PHE A 714 -38.00 -0.74 40.98
C PHE A 714 -38.11 -2.23 40.63
N ARG A 715 -37.25 -2.67 39.73
CA ARG A 715 -37.13 -4.06 39.32
C ARG A 715 -35.65 -4.44 39.26
N THR A 716 -35.32 -5.67 39.59
CA THR A 716 -33.96 -6.20 39.42
C THR A 716 -34.00 -7.59 38.81
N ASP A 717 -32.85 -8.06 38.33
CA ASP A 717 -32.71 -9.36 37.66
C ASP A 717 -31.27 -9.90 37.89
N PRO A 718 -30.97 -11.18 37.59
CA PRO A 718 -29.66 -11.78 37.81
C PRO A 718 -28.47 -10.98 37.26
N SER A 719 -28.69 -10.17 36.20
CA SER A 719 -27.64 -9.34 35.62
C SER A 719 -27.19 -8.16 36.49
N TYR A 720 -27.95 -7.80 37.53
CA TYR A 720 -27.62 -6.75 38.51
C TYR A 720 -27.12 -7.32 39.85
N LEU A 721 -26.99 -8.65 39.99
CA LEU A 721 -26.55 -9.28 41.23
C LEU A 721 -25.19 -8.74 41.73
N PRO A 722 -24.17 -8.51 40.88
CA PRO A 722 -22.90 -7.92 41.32
C PRO A 722 -23.05 -6.49 41.83
N GLU A 723 -23.89 -5.68 41.20
CA GLU A 723 -24.18 -4.30 41.60
C GLU A 723 -24.95 -4.26 42.93
N LEU A 724 -25.88 -5.21 43.16
CA LEU A 724 -26.55 -5.38 44.46
C LEU A 724 -25.56 -5.75 45.57
N LYS A 725 -24.62 -6.68 45.31
CA LYS A 725 -23.56 -7.05 46.26
C LYS A 725 -22.63 -5.89 46.58
N ALA A 726 -22.18 -5.15 45.55
CA ALA A 726 -21.34 -3.98 45.73
C ALA A 726 -22.04 -2.87 46.54
N TYR A 727 -23.35 -2.68 46.31
CA TYR A 727 -24.15 -1.72 47.10
C TYR A 727 -24.29 -2.17 48.56
N LEU A 728 -24.51 -3.47 48.81
CA LEU A 728 -24.53 -4.01 50.17
C LEU A 728 -23.20 -3.76 50.89
N ASP A 729 -22.07 -4.07 50.25
CA ASP A 729 -20.74 -3.85 50.82
C ASP A 729 -20.48 -2.37 51.11
N MET A 730 -20.94 -1.48 50.23
CA MET A 730 -20.86 -0.04 50.43
C MET A 730 -21.67 0.39 51.67
N LEU A 731 -22.93 -0.02 51.80
CA LEU A 731 -23.77 0.32 52.95
C LEU A 731 -23.16 -0.17 54.28
N LEU A 732 -22.57 -1.37 54.29
CA LEU A 732 -21.91 -1.91 55.48
C LEU A 732 -20.65 -1.12 55.84
N ARG A 733 -19.81 -0.82 54.85
CA ARG A 733 -18.59 -0.01 55.05
C ARG A 733 -18.90 1.42 55.49
N ASP A 734 -19.90 2.05 54.89
CA ASP A 734 -20.30 3.42 55.25
C ASP A 734 -20.84 3.47 56.68
N ARG A 735 -21.57 2.44 57.10
CA ARG A 735 -22.03 2.30 58.47
C ARG A 735 -20.89 2.08 59.47
N GLU A 736 -19.91 1.25 59.14
CA GLU A 736 -18.70 1.09 59.97
C GLU A 736 -17.91 2.40 60.08
N ARG A 737 -17.74 3.13 58.96
CA ARG A 737 -17.07 4.43 58.92
C ARG A 737 -17.81 5.47 59.76
N LEU A 738 -19.13 5.57 59.62
CA LEU A 738 -19.95 6.55 60.37
C LEU A 738 -20.05 6.21 61.85
N ALA A 739 -19.99 4.93 62.23
CA ALA A 739 -19.89 4.52 63.63
C ALA A 739 -18.56 4.98 64.26
N ALA A 740 -17.47 4.94 63.49
CA ALA A 740 -16.15 5.38 63.93
C ALA A 740 -15.88 6.90 63.78
N ALA A 741 -16.73 7.62 63.02
CA ALA A 741 -16.54 9.04 62.76
C ALA A 741 -16.74 9.88 64.03
N THR A 742 -15.71 10.61 64.45
CA THR A 742 -15.78 11.55 65.59
C THR A 742 -16.06 12.99 65.16
N GLU A 743 -15.93 13.27 63.86
CA GLU A 743 -15.93 14.61 63.24
C GLU A 743 -17.35 15.10 62.86
N LEU A 744 -18.38 14.29 63.09
CA LEU A 744 -19.77 14.56 62.74
C LEU A 744 -20.64 14.75 63.98
N ASP A 745 -21.46 15.82 63.95
CA ASP A 745 -22.55 16.02 64.90
C ASP A 745 -23.54 14.85 64.91
N GLY A 746 -24.17 14.62 66.06
CA GLY A 746 -25.04 13.46 66.29
C GLY A 746 -26.17 13.32 65.26
N TRP A 747 -26.85 14.42 64.92
CA TRP A 747 -27.95 14.41 63.95
C TRP A 747 -27.47 14.07 62.53
N ALA A 748 -26.34 14.63 62.09
CA ALA A 748 -25.78 14.40 60.75
C ALA A 748 -25.26 12.96 60.62
N ARG A 749 -24.69 12.41 61.70
CA ARG A 749 -24.31 11.00 61.79
C ARG A 749 -25.52 10.09 61.69
N THR A 750 -26.61 10.40 62.40
CA THR A 750 -27.86 9.62 62.35
C THR A 750 -28.50 9.67 60.96
N GLU A 751 -28.60 10.83 60.30
CA GLU A 751 -29.17 10.94 58.95
C GLU A 751 -28.31 10.27 57.87
N SER A 752 -26.98 10.33 58.00
CA SER A 752 -26.06 9.76 57.02
C SER A 752 -25.90 8.24 57.18
N THR A 753 -26.21 7.69 58.35
CA THR A 753 -26.05 6.26 58.63
C THR A 753 -27.03 5.45 57.79
N PRO A 754 -26.56 4.51 56.96
CA PRO A 754 -27.42 3.60 56.21
C PRO A 754 -28.42 2.87 57.11
N SER A 755 -29.71 2.89 56.72
CA SER A 755 -30.77 2.29 57.53
C SER A 755 -30.67 0.75 57.56
N GLU A 756 -30.96 0.15 58.71
CA GLU A 756 -31.06 -1.32 58.84
C GLU A 756 -32.07 -1.93 57.88
N GLU A 757 -33.18 -1.22 57.65
CA GLU A 757 -34.24 -1.67 56.78
C GLU A 757 -33.79 -1.74 55.31
N GLU A 758 -32.98 -0.78 54.85
CA GLU A 758 -32.39 -0.78 53.50
C GLU A 758 -31.40 -1.94 53.33
N ILE A 759 -30.51 -2.16 54.31
CA ILE A 759 -29.56 -3.29 54.32
C ILE A 759 -30.30 -4.63 54.31
N LYS A 760 -31.34 -4.77 55.13
CA LYS A 760 -32.18 -5.97 55.21
C LYS A 760 -32.90 -6.26 53.89
N ARG A 761 -33.41 -5.24 53.21
CA ARG A 761 -34.06 -5.38 51.89
C ARG A 761 -33.08 -5.80 50.81
N ILE A 762 -31.90 -5.19 50.75
CA ILE A 762 -30.85 -5.58 49.81
C ILE A 762 -30.39 -7.03 50.04
N ARG A 763 -30.15 -7.43 51.31
CA ARG A 763 -29.82 -8.83 51.64
C ARG A 763 -30.90 -9.81 51.21
N THR A 764 -32.17 -9.45 51.43
CA THR A 764 -33.31 -10.26 50.99
C THR A 764 -33.33 -10.40 49.46
N LEU A 765 -33.13 -9.32 48.72
CA LEU A 765 -33.07 -9.34 47.25
C LEU A 765 -31.91 -10.20 46.73
N ILE A 766 -30.71 -10.03 47.27
CA ILE A 766 -29.54 -10.84 46.89
C ILE A 766 -29.83 -12.32 47.11
N ARG A 767 -30.32 -12.69 48.31
CA ARG A 767 -30.68 -14.08 48.62
C ARG A 767 -31.73 -14.63 47.67
N ARG A 768 -32.77 -13.85 47.36
CA ARG A 768 -33.82 -14.28 46.43
C ARG A 768 -33.28 -14.55 45.03
N VAL A 769 -32.44 -13.66 44.51
CA VAL A 769 -31.80 -13.86 43.19
C VAL A 769 -30.85 -15.07 43.22
N GLU A 770 -30.10 -15.28 44.31
CA GLU A 770 -29.18 -16.42 44.44
C GLU A 770 -29.93 -17.76 44.54
N THR A 771 -30.95 -17.85 45.39
CA THR A 771 -31.80 -19.05 45.51
C THR A 771 -32.47 -19.38 44.18
N ASP A 772 -32.94 -18.37 43.45
CA ASP A 772 -33.53 -18.55 42.13
C ASP A 772 -32.56 -19.17 41.13
N LEU A 773 -31.31 -18.73 41.14
CA LEU A 773 -30.25 -19.28 40.29
C LEU A 773 -29.83 -20.69 40.74
N GLU A 774 -29.98 -21.01 42.02
CA GLU A 774 -29.67 -22.33 42.59
C GLU A 774 -30.72 -23.39 42.24
N GLU A 775 -31.99 -23.00 42.10
CA GLU A 775 -33.11 -23.87 41.73
C GLU A 775 -33.13 -24.26 40.23
N LEU A 776 -32.28 -23.65 39.41
CA LEU A 776 -32.16 -23.93 37.98
C LEU A 776 -31.26 -25.14 37.69
N THR A 777 -31.59 -25.84 36.61
CA THR A 777 -30.71 -26.89 36.05
C THR A 777 -29.37 -26.30 35.61
N ASP A 778 -28.33 -27.14 35.52
CA ASP A 778 -26.99 -26.69 35.11
C ASP A 778 -26.99 -26.02 33.73
N ASP A 779 -27.79 -26.55 32.79
CA ASP A 779 -27.96 -25.98 31.45
C ASP A 779 -28.67 -24.62 31.48
N GLU A 780 -29.75 -24.47 32.25
CA GLU A 780 -30.46 -23.20 32.40
C GLU A 780 -29.59 -22.14 33.10
N ARG A 781 -28.83 -22.56 34.13
CA ARG A 781 -27.92 -21.69 34.88
C ARG A 781 -26.82 -21.15 33.96
N GLU A 782 -26.24 -21.97 33.09
CA GLU A 782 -25.23 -21.51 32.15
C GLU A 782 -25.82 -20.58 31.08
N GLN A 783 -27.06 -20.84 30.64
CA GLN A 783 -27.77 -19.94 29.74
C GLN A 783 -28.06 -18.57 30.36
N ILE A 784 -28.45 -18.50 31.63
CA ILE A 784 -28.68 -17.23 32.34
C ILE A 784 -27.36 -16.48 32.59
N LYS A 785 -26.28 -17.19 32.91
CA LYS A 785 -24.94 -16.58 33.02
C LYS A 785 -24.51 -15.94 31.70
N GLU A 786 -24.73 -16.60 30.57
CA GLU A 786 -24.39 -16.06 29.25
C GLU A 786 -25.30 -14.88 28.85
N ALA A 787 -26.60 -14.95 29.15
CA ALA A 787 -27.53 -13.84 28.97
C ALA A 787 -27.12 -12.62 29.81
N THR A 788 -26.74 -12.85 31.07
CA THR A 788 -26.24 -11.84 31.99
C THR A 788 -24.98 -11.16 31.44
N ARG A 789 -23.99 -11.94 30.97
CA ARG A 789 -22.79 -11.39 30.32
C ARG A 789 -23.14 -10.53 29.10
N THR A 790 -24.08 -10.99 28.28
CA THR A 790 -24.51 -10.28 27.06
C THR A 790 -25.18 -8.93 27.37
N LEU A 791 -26.12 -8.87 28.34
CA LEU A 791 -26.78 -7.61 28.69
C LEU A 791 -25.85 -6.63 29.38
N ARG A 792 -24.95 -7.09 30.26
CA ARG A 792 -23.97 -6.22 30.92
C ARG A 792 -22.98 -5.59 29.91
N LYS A 793 -22.62 -6.30 28.83
CA LYS A 793 -21.85 -5.76 27.69
C LYS A 793 -22.59 -4.65 26.92
N THR A 794 -23.92 -4.63 26.96
CA THR A 794 -24.75 -3.65 26.23
C THR A 794 -24.96 -2.37 27.07
N ARG A 795 -24.91 -2.48 28.39
CA ARG A 795 -25.16 -1.40 29.36
C ARG A 795 -23.93 -0.54 29.67
N THR A 796 -22.80 -0.75 29.00
CA THR A 796 -21.55 0.00 29.21
C THR A 796 -21.59 1.40 28.58
N VAL A 797 -22.68 2.13 28.84
CA VAL A 797 -22.81 3.57 28.63
C VAL A 797 -22.68 4.20 30.01
N SER A 798 -21.60 4.95 30.23
CA SER A 798 -21.43 5.74 31.45
C SER A 798 -22.49 6.83 31.48
N LEU A 799 -23.57 6.60 32.22
CA LEU A 799 -24.45 7.66 32.70
C LEU A 799 -23.63 8.38 33.79
N GLY A 800 -23.15 9.59 33.50
CA GLY A 800 -22.24 10.38 34.34
C GLY A 800 -22.81 10.71 35.72
N MET A 801 -22.79 9.72 36.62
CA MET A 801 -23.10 9.80 38.05
C MET A 801 -21.89 9.30 38.85
N PRO A 802 -21.69 9.76 40.10
CA PRO A 802 -20.49 9.48 40.88
C PRO A 802 -20.25 7.96 40.99
N GLY A 803 -19.13 7.51 40.45
CA GLY A 803 -18.80 6.09 40.40
C GLY A 803 -18.58 5.51 41.80
N VAL A 804 -19.22 4.38 42.09
CA VAL A 804 -18.75 3.45 43.12
C VAL A 804 -17.38 2.96 42.65
N ARG A 805 -16.33 3.37 43.36
CA ARG A 805 -14.93 2.99 43.09
C ARG A 805 -14.84 1.46 43.09
N ALA A 806 -14.34 0.87 42.00
CA ALA A 806 -14.00 -0.55 41.98
C ALA A 806 -13.00 -0.85 43.11
N PRO A 807 -13.07 -2.02 43.78
CA PRO A 807 -12.07 -2.39 44.76
C PRO A 807 -10.71 -2.43 44.07
N GLU A 808 -9.75 -1.65 44.59
CA GLU A 808 -8.37 -1.72 44.11
C GLU A 808 -7.83 -3.15 44.30
N PRO A 809 -7.05 -3.68 43.35
CA PRO A 809 -6.34 -4.94 43.56
C PRO A 809 -5.46 -4.77 44.80
N ASN A 810 -5.54 -5.76 45.69
CA ASN A 810 -4.83 -5.81 46.96
C ASN A 810 -3.32 -5.80 46.67
N LEU A 811 -2.71 -4.62 46.59
CA LEU A 811 -1.26 -4.46 46.61
C LEU A 811 -0.81 -4.78 48.04
N ARG A 812 -0.57 -6.06 48.31
CA ARG A 812 0.28 -6.46 49.41
C ARG A 812 1.67 -5.88 49.12
N LEU A 813 1.95 -4.74 49.72
CA LEU A 813 3.30 -4.31 50.01
C LEU A 813 3.83 -5.28 51.08
N GLU A 814 4.53 -6.32 50.65
CA GLU A 814 5.46 -7.02 51.51
C GLU A 814 6.51 -5.99 51.96
N ARG A 815 6.47 -5.67 53.25
CA ARG A 815 7.53 -4.95 53.95
C ARG A 815 8.61 -5.97 54.27
N ASP A 816 9.84 -5.63 53.89
CA ASP A 816 11.07 -6.36 54.22
C ASP A 816 11.17 -6.69 55.71
N ALA A 817 11.62 -7.92 55.98
CA ALA A 817 12.43 -8.31 57.13
C ALA A 817 13.52 -9.26 56.64
#